data_AF-A0A7X6JLW6-F1
#
_entry.id   AF-A0A7X6JLW6-F1
#
_cell.length_a   1.000
_cell.length_b   1.000
_cell.length_c   1.000
_cell.angle_alpha   90.00
_cell.angle_beta   90.00
_cell.angle_gamma   90.00
#
_symmetry.space_group_name_H-M   'P 1'
#
loop_
_entity.id
_entity.type
_entity.pdbx_description
1 polymer ?
#
loop_
_entity_poly.entity_id
_entity_poly.type
_entity_poly.pdbx_seq_one_letter_code
_entity_poly.pdbx_strand_id
1 'polypeptide(L)'
;MKKVLIFTDSRGQHKPAGSSHKIFAERLASEASNVEVEMVLCPMKWTTTLDFFDYINEKSVEDYDAIVLYTGIVEWSPRPQESAINDLYNNLKIDNEGDWQSNTRDYSKKIVNNKKTLFDNFFGEENIVNYLERPFETTYEGKKTINMYSLEMARVVAEKLKAIKNLIFINSNRLLPDWEGDFKRGRPENIDVTHRYSDLFTNILGPERTIDLRKWDKEQIKKLTCDNMHLTEQGSDWIFFELIKRLGLEMKSDWNVTSEFFAENLIRDKSKLVEFKPIERFFGAKKDKFSKNYAPEGKPFATLIIGLMLESSDSQRLHNLSVLLEWIQHHYEDMFDVLVVEQGDKRKLKETFLSRYKFVRYEFIYNPQEYNRGWGYNVAVQHFCEESKVVALMDTDVLPGSNFIADIRDCYIDKYDIISPYQNVYYTDEIEADKIVKTKSLTHLNDPEKIKNPVTITGGIVIVNRKTYLELKGFEQYVGYGCEDRSLDVLALGLVKKERIKISPHAYVHLYHPTDKAARKNFKEIYAHLKENYSCEWSPKLGPTEFIHSFCNHPSKKDLVKLLIKKSKSFADIALYEEGKSISINGQEVLDDKDIDGMLLPPNFKDFDSYQANEIYEAPDPDTDELEQFRNAFLGERCFIIGNGPSLNEHDLSLLKNEYTFGVNSFFYKTRETGFRPTFYVVEDSSVIKENLKEIKSFYAPFKFFPTVYKRLHPKQPNTFFFKMNRGFYEKSSPNFCVPRFSTDATKELFCGQSVTYINLQLAYYMGFKEVYLIGMDFSYIIPDSHKRSGDVLLSDSDDPNHFHKDYFGAGKTWKDPKLDRVGNNYRMAKVAFESVGRKVYNATVGGSLEIFERKDYNSLFNKNVDSSESIFNQPSTFAEANKLFLEGRYTDSLVRYVSLVKDKPSFLPYKEAAVRAYLKAKDKEQPVQRELVDFIKGFL
;
A
#
# COMPACT_ATOMS: atom_id res chain seq x y z
N MET A 1 -12.95 27.49 17.59
CA MET A 1 -13.68 26.24 17.26
C MET A 1 -15.10 26.67 16.92
N LYS A 2 -15.65 26.25 15.78
CA LYS A 2 -17.03 26.61 15.41
C LYS A 2 -18.02 25.74 16.17
N LYS A 3 -19.07 26.30 16.72
CA LYS A 3 -20.14 25.54 17.39
C LYS A 3 -21.31 25.34 16.44
N VAL A 4 -21.69 24.09 16.19
CA VAL A 4 -22.72 23.72 15.21
C VAL A 4 -23.78 22.86 15.87
N LEU A 5 -25.03 23.32 15.82
CA LEU A 5 -26.20 22.51 16.20
C LEU A 5 -26.69 21.74 14.98
N ILE A 6 -26.98 20.44 15.12
CA ILE A 6 -27.64 19.63 14.08
C ILE A 6 -28.92 19.02 14.66
N PHE A 7 -30.08 19.44 14.15
CA PHE A 7 -31.38 18.89 14.51
C PHE A 7 -31.99 18.14 13.32
N THR A 8 -32.33 16.86 13.49
CA THR A 8 -32.84 16.04 12.38
C THR A 8 -33.99 15.10 12.76
N ASP A 9 -34.86 14.86 11.78
CA ASP A 9 -35.90 13.83 11.79
C ASP A 9 -35.38 12.42 11.46
N SER A 10 -36.28 11.50 11.12
CA SER A 10 -35.95 10.10 10.83
C SER A 10 -34.91 9.93 9.71
N ARG A 11 -34.83 10.85 8.75
CA ARG A 11 -33.97 10.74 7.56
C ARG A 11 -32.50 10.90 7.86
N GLY A 12 -32.13 11.82 8.76
CA GLY A 12 -30.73 12.04 9.14
C GLY A 12 -30.22 11.08 10.21
N GLN A 13 -31.11 10.42 10.95
CA GLN A 13 -30.71 9.41 11.95
C GLN A 13 -30.65 7.97 11.41
N HIS A 14 -31.32 7.67 10.29
CA HIS A 14 -31.48 6.31 9.76
C HIS A 14 -30.15 5.72 9.25
N LYS A 15 -29.98 4.42 9.45
CA LYS A 15 -28.92 3.60 8.84
C LYS A 15 -29.60 2.38 8.21
N PRO A 16 -29.37 2.07 6.92
CA PRO A 16 -29.95 0.90 6.27
C PRO A 16 -29.59 -0.41 6.99
N ALA A 17 -30.43 -1.43 6.84
CA ALA A 17 -30.22 -2.72 7.50
C ALA A 17 -28.86 -3.33 7.13
N GLY A 18 -28.13 -3.82 8.14
CA GLY A 18 -26.78 -4.37 7.96
C GLY A 18 -25.65 -3.32 7.86
N SER A 19 -25.95 -2.02 7.91
CA SER A 19 -24.95 -0.96 7.82
C SER A 19 -24.46 -0.46 9.19
N SER A 20 -23.15 -0.22 9.31
CA SER A 20 -22.49 0.36 10.49
C SER A 20 -21.85 1.74 10.27
N HIS A 21 -22.07 2.39 9.11
CA HIS A 21 -21.47 3.69 8.78
C HIS A 21 -21.84 4.79 9.79
N LYS A 22 -21.04 5.86 9.86
CA LYS A 22 -21.38 7.08 10.62
C LYS A 22 -22.30 7.99 9.81
N ILE A 23 -23.41 8.47 10.38
CA ILE A 23 -24.23 9.49 9.70
C ILE A 23 -23.47 10.81 9.59
N PHE A 24 -23.89 11.71 8.69
CA PHE A 24 -23.22 12.98 8.43
C PHE A 24 -22.93 13.80 9.70
N ALA A 25 -23.83 13.78 10.68
CA ALA A 25 -23.65 14.45 11.97
C ALA A 25 -22.56 13.80 12.84
N GLU A 26 -22.50 12.46 12.89
CA GLU A 26 -21.44 11.70 13.57
C GLU A 26 -20.07 11.92 12.89
N ARG A 27 -20.06 12.01 11.55
CA ARG A 27 -18.85 12.33 10.77
C ARG A 27 -18.39 13.76 11.04
N LEU A 28 -19.29 14.75 11.00
CA LEU A 28 -18.95 16.15 11.29
C LEU A 28 -18.38 16.31 12.70
N ALA A 29 -18.93 15.60 13.69
CA ALA A 29 -18.44 15.65 15.07
C ALA A 29 -17.04 15.04 15.27
N SER A 30 -16.65 14.05 14.46
CA SER A 30 -15.44 13.25 14.72
C SER A 30 -14.33 13.39 13.69
N GLU A 31 -14.64 13.77 12.45
CA GLU A 31 -13.71 13.79 11.32
C GLU A 31 -13.40 15.20 10.81
N ALA A 32 -14.22 16.21 11.14
CA ALA A 32 -13.93 17.60 10.82
C ALA A 32 -13.04 18.25 11.88
N SER A 33 -12.14 19.14 11.45
CA SER A 33 -11.28 19.91 12.34
C SER A 33 -11.99 21.18 12.83
N ASN A 34 -11.53 21.70 13.98
CA ASN A 34 -11.96 23.00 14.51
C ASN A 34 -13.48 23.20 14.71
N VAL A 35 -14.26 22.13 14.88
CA VAL A 35 -15.72 22.18 15.11
C VAL A 35 -16.12 21.43 16.39
N GLU A 36 -17.12 21.97 17.08
CA GLU A 36 -17.88 21.35 18.17
C GLU A 36 -19.31 21.12 17.64
N VAL A 37 -19.81 19.88 17.70
CA VAL A 37 -21.12 19.51 17.13
C VAL A 37 -22.08 19.07 18.22
N GLU A 38 -23.14 19.86 18.43
CA GLU A 38 -24.28 19.47 19.26
C GLU A 38 -25.29 18.73 18.37
N MET A 39 -25.41 17.41 18.55
CA MET A 39 -26.27 16.56 17.71
C MET A 39 -27.58 16.21 18.42
N VAL A 40 -28.70 16.52 17.77
CA VAL A 40 -30.07 16.28 18.25
C VAL A 40 -30.81 15.39 17.25
N LEU A 41 -30.89 14.10 17.57
CA LEU A 41 -31.66 13.10 16.86
C LEU A 41 -33.07 13.08 17.45
N CYS A 42 -33.93 13.99 16.99
CA CYS A 42 -35.17 14.41 17.66
C CYS A 42 -35.91 13.23 18.34
N PRO A 43 -36.14 13.26 19.67
CA PRO A 43 -36.67 12.11 20.42
C PRO A 43 -38.13 11.80 20.08
N MET A 44 -38.85 12.73 19.46
CA MET A 44 -40.26 12.58 19.11
C MET A 44 -40.47 11.58 17.96
N LYS A 45 -41.41 10.65 18.11
CA LYS A 45 -41.74 9.60 17.14
C LYS A 45 -42.21 10.14 15.78
N TRP A 46 -42.86 11.30 15.81
CA TRP A 46 -43.22 12.09 14.65
C TRP A 46 -42.59 13.48 14.77
N THR A 47 -41.30 13.57 14.42
CA THR A 47 -40.55 14.83 14.36
C THR A 47 -41.15 15.78 13.34
N THR A 48 -41.42 17.03 13.74
CA THR A 48 -41.83 18.13 12.87
C THR A 48 -40.82 19.29 12.99
N THR A 49 -40.82 20.21 12.04
CA THR A 49 -40.14 21.51 12.14
C THR A 49 -40.66 22.34 13.33
N LEU A 50 -41.89 22.12 13.80
CA LEU A 50 -42.39 22.81 15.00
C LEU A 50 -41.69 22.32 16.28
N ASP A 51 -41.35 21.04 16.35
CA ASP A 51 -40.58 20.48 17.49
C ASP A 51 -39.17 21.10 17.59
N PHE A 52 -38.57 21.52 16.47
CA PHE A 52 -37.33 22.29 16.48
C PHE A 52 -37.51 23.68 17.11
N PHE A 53 -38.64 24.36 16.88
CA PHE A 53 -38.91 25.64 17.53
C PHE A 53 -39.11 25.48 19.04
N ASP A 54 -39.81 24.43 19.47
CA ASP A 54 -39.97 24.11 20.89
C ASP A 54 -38.61 23.87 21.57
N TYR A 55 -37.75 23.05 20.94
CA TYR A 55 -36.37 22.80 21.38
C TYR A 55 -35.49 24.07 21.44
N ILE A 56 -35.59 24.95 20.44
CA ILE A 56 -34.70 26.11 20.32
C ILE A 56 -35.16 27.31 21.16
N ASN A 57 -36.43 27.35 21.59
CA ASN A 57 -36.96 28.45 22.43
C ASN A 57 -36.20 28.61 23.76
N GLU A 58 -35.63 27.53 24.30
CA GLU A 58 -34.84 27.53 25.54
C GLU A 58 -33.34 27.81 25.30
N LYS A 59 -32.93 28.11 24.06
CA LYS A 59 -31.53 28.28 23.65
C LYS A 59 -31.31 29.61 22.92
N SER A 60 -30.15 30.22 23.17
CA SER A 60 -29.64 31.33 22.36
C SER A 60 -29.21 30.79 21.00
N VAL A 61 -29.83 31.25 19.90
CA VAL A 61 -29.46 30.81 18.54
C VAL A 61 -28.14 31.45 18.10
N GLU A 62 -27.78 32.58 18.70
CA GLU A 62 -26.53 33.32 18.53
C GLU A 62 -25.31 32.58 19.10
N ASP A 63 -25.50 31.59 19.98
CA ASP A 63 -24.41 30.77 20.56
C ASP A 63 -23.79 29.78 19.56
N TYR A 64 -24.37 29.63 18.38
CA TYR A 64 -23.92 28.69 17.35
C TYR A 64 -23.47 29.44 16.08
N ASP A 65 -22.33 29.06 15.50
CA ASP A 65 -21.90 29.53 14.18
C ASP A 65 -22.88 29.08 13.08
N ALA A 66 -23.52 27.92 13.25
CA ALA A 66 -24.53 27.40 12.35
C ALA A 66 -25.54 26.48 13.05
N ILE A 67 -26.78 26.51 12.57
CA ILE A 67 -27.84 25.58 12.96
C ILE A 67 -28.26 24.80 11.71
N VAL A 68 -27.95 23.50 11.66
CA VAL A 68 -28.34 22.60 10.58
C VAL A 68 -29.66 21.94 10.93
N LEU A 69 -30.67 22.13 10.09
CA LEU A 69 -32.02 21.60 10.30
C LEU A 69 -32.42 20.68 9.14
N TYR A 70 -32.68 19.40 9.44
CA TYR A 70 -33.19 18.42 8.47
C TYR A 70 -34.52 17.83 8.97
N THR A 71 -35.60 18.57 8.72
CA THR A 71 -37.00 18.28 9.13
C THR A 71 -37.98 18.55 7.97
N GLY A 72 -39.29 18.41 8.20
CA GLY A 72 -40.33 18.76 7.24
C GLY A 72 -41.10 17.55 6.66
N ILE A 73 -40.45 16.40 6.47
CA ILE A 73 -41.06 15.32 5.68
C ILE A 73 -42.30 14.71 6.36
N VAL A 74 -42.31 14.67 7.69
CA VAL A 74 -43.38 14.02 8.48
C VAL A 74 -44.67 14.81 8.36
N GLU A 75 -44.59 16.13 8.54
CA GLU A 75 -45.75 17.03 8.52
C GLU A 75 -46.23 17.39 7.11
N TRP A 76 -45.35 17.33 6.09
CA TRP A 76 -45.74 17.55 4.70
C TRP A 76 -46.34 16.31 4.05
N SER A 77 -45.97 15.10 4.51
CA SER A 77 -46.45 13.84 3.93
C SER A 77 -47.92 13.58 4.24
N PRO A 78 -48.76 13.29 3.22
CA PRO A 78 -50.12 12.84 3.44
C PRO A 78 -50.15 11.51 4.20
N ARG A 79 -51.18 11.36 5.04
CA ARG A 79 -51.47 10.19 5.88
C ARG A 79 -52.99 10.09 6.09
N PRO A 80 -53.54 8.98 6.59
CA PRO A 80 -54.95 8.89 6.97
C PRO A 80 -55.35 10.04 7.91
N GLN A 81 -56.47 10.72 7.64
CA GLN A 81 -56.94 11.88 8.41
C GLN A 81 -57.02 11.60 9.92
N GLU A 82 -57.56 10.44 10.31
CA GLU A 82 -57.61 9.99 11.70
C GLU A 82 -56.22 9.90 12.36
N SER A 83 -55.17 9.53 11.61
CA SER A 83 -53.81 9.46 12.14
C SER A 83 -53.20 10.85 12.33
N ALA A 84 -53.46 11.78 11.41
CA ALA A 84 -53.07 13.18 11.58
C ALA A 84 -53.67 13.79 12.87
N ILE A 85 -54.95 13.52 13.11
CA ILE A 85 -55.67 14.05 14.28
C ILE A 85 -55.29 13.30 15.57
N ASN A 86 -55.42 11.97 15.59
CA ASN A 86 -55.38 11.18 16.83
C ASN A 86 -53.97 10.68 17.21
N ASP A 87 -53.04 10.55 16.26
CA ASP A 87 -51.68 10.09 16.57
C ASP A 87 -50.69 11.26 16.69
N LEU A 88 -50.95 12.40 16.03
CA LEU A 88 -49.98 13.51 15.94
C LEU A 88 -50.48 14.83 16.53
N TYR A 89 -51.60 15.40 16.05
CA TYR A 89 -52.10 16.69 16.53
C TYR A 89 -52.61 16.60 17.97
N ASN A 90 -53.74 15.92 18.20
CA ASN A 90 -54.35 15.78 19.53
C ASN A 90 -54.25 14.33 20.05
N ASN A 91 -53.03 13.85 20.20
CA ASN A 91 -52.78 12.50 20.67
C ASN A 91 -53.02 12.34 22.19
N LEU A 92 -54.02 11.54 22.56
CA LEU A 92 -54.36 11.23 23.95
C LEU A 92 -53.62 10.00 24.50
N LYS A 93 -52.89 9.27 23.64
CA LYS A 93 -52.09 8.08 23.97
C LYS A 93 -50.61 8.45 23.98
N ILE A 94 -50.21 9.21 25.00
CA ILE A 94 -48.81 9.54 25.26
C ILE A 94 -48.08 8.29 25.78
N ASP A 95 -46.85 8.07 25.32
CA ASP A 95 -46.04 6.89 25.61
C ASP A 95 -44.54 7.22 25.48
N ASN A 96 -43.68 6.42 26.14
CA ASN A 96 -42.24 6.69 26.34
C ASN A 96 -41.95 8.09 26.91
N GLU A 97 -42.06 8.25 28.24
CA GLU A 97 -41.61 9.48 28.93
C GLU A 97 -40.11 9.76 28.70
N GLY A 98 -39.74 11.03 28.52
CA GLY A 98 -38.36 11.43 28.26
C GLY A 98 -38.21 12.92 27.98
N ASP A 99 -36.98 13.34 27.65
CA ASP A 99 -36.58 14.73 27.42
C ASP A 99 -35.84 14.90 26.08
N TRP A 100 -35.36 16.12 25.81
CA TRP A 100 -34.56 16.44 24.61
C TRP A 100 -33.18 15.76 24.56
N GLN A 101 -32.68 15.18 25.66
CA GLN A 101 -31.41 14.44 25.69
C GLN A 101 -31.56 12.99 25.18
N SER A 102 -32.80 12.53 24.97
CA SER A 102 -33.15 11.16 24.58
C SER A 102 -32.84 10.85 23.10
N ASN A 103 -31.56 10.96 22.72
CA ASN A 103 -30.97 10.80 21.38
C ASN A 103 -30.99 9.34 20.84
N THR A 104 -32.10 8.63 20.98
CA THR A 104 -32.27 7.24 20.54
C THR A 104 -32.57 7.12 19.05
N ARG A 105 -31.98 6.11 18.38
CA ARG A 105 -32.37 5.65 17.04
C ARG A 105 -33.40 4.51 17.06
N ASP A 106 -33.58 3.89 18.22
CA ASP A 106 -34.55 2.81 18.40
C ASP A 106 -35.97 3.39 18.38
N TYR A 107 -36.70 3.10 17.30
CA TYR A 107 -38.04 3.66 17.06
C TYR A 107 -39.07 3.19 18.10
N SER A 108 -38.82 2.08 18.80
CA SER A 108 -39.67 1.61 19.90
C SER A 108 -39.56 2.49 21.15
N LYS A 109 -38.47 3.25 21.29
CA LYS A 109 -38.14 4.12 22.44
C LYS A 109 -38.34 5.62 22.15
N LYS A 110 -38.90 5.97 20.99
CA LYS A 110 -39.20 7.37 20.64
C LYS A 110 -40.43 7.86 21.41
N ILE A 111 -40.36 9.10 21.88
CA ILE A 111 -41.42 9.78 22.66
C ILE A 111 -42.66 9.94 21.79
N VAL A 112 -43.81 9.53 22.30
CA VAL A 112 -45.13 9.67 21.67
C VAL A 112 -45.82 10.84 22.35
N ASN A 113 -45.71 12.05 21.79
CA ASN A 113 -46.24 13.27 22.41
C ASN A 113 -47.54 13.79 21.78
N ASN A 114 -48.31 14.58 22.55
CA ASN A 114 -49.39 15.41 22.04
C ASN A 114 -48.81 16.75 21.54
N LYS A 115 -49.19 17.19 20.34
CA LYS A 115 -48.66 18.41 19.73
C LYS A 115 -49.70 19.53 19.58
N LYS A 116 -50.89 19.37 20.17
CA LYS A 116 -52.03 20.30 19.99
C LYS A 116 -51.63 21.73 20.34
N THR A 117 -51.14 21.95 21.56
CA THR A 117 -50.67 23.26 22.04
C THR A 117 -49.62 23.88 21.11
N LEU A 118 -48.68 23.08 20.60
CA LEU A 118 -47.61 23.54 19.72
C LEU A 118 -48.16 24.00 18.35
N PHE A 119 -49.09 23.25 17.77
CA PHE A 119 -49.76 23.62 16.51
C PHE A 119 -50.70 24.82 16.69
N ASP A 120 -51.48 24.84 17.76
CA ASP A 120 -52.41 25.93 18.09
C ASP A 120 -51.66 27.26 18.30
N ASN A 121 -50.49 27.23 18.98
CA ASN A 121 -49.63 28.40 19.16
C ASN A 121 -49.03 28.93 17.83
N PHE A 122 -48.86 28.07 16.82
CA PHE A 122 -48.28 28.46 15.53
C PHE A 122 -49.31 28.97 14.52
N PHE A 123 -50.52 28.40 14.50
CA PHE A 123 -51.51 28.64 13.45
C PHE A 123 -52.86 29.16 13.97
N GLY A 124 -53.13 29.07 15.27
CA GLY A 124 -54.45 29.25 15.87
C GLY A 124 -55.29 27.98 15.78
N GLU A 125 -55.90 27.57 16.90
CA GLU A 125 -56.71 26.34 17.03
C GLU A 125 -57.78 26.24 15.94
N GLU A 126 -58.56 27.30 15.73
CA GLU A 126 -59.62 27.33 14.72
C GLU A 126 -59.08 27.04 13.30
N ASN A 127 -57.92 27.59 12.94
CA ASN A 127 -57.36 27.40 11.60
C ASN A 127 -56.86 25.97 11.39
N ILE A 128 -56.15 25.40 12.38
CA ILE A 128 -55.61 24.04 12.27
C ILE A 128 -56.73 22.99 12.30
N VAL A 129 -57.76 23.17 13.12
CA VAL A 129 -58.95 22.29 13.13
C VAL A 129 -59.72 22.38 11.81
N ASN A 130 -60.04 23.59 11.33
CA ASN A 130 -60.70 23.79 10.04
C ASN A 130 -59.92 23.20 8.85
N TYR A 131 -58.59 23.17 8.92
CA TYR A 131 -57.76 22.49 7.93
C TYR A 131 -57.87 20.97 8.07
N LEU A 132 -57.68 20.44 9.28
CA LEU A 132 -57.66 19.00 9.54
C LEU A 132 -59.00 18.30 9.25
N GLU A 133 -60.13 19.03 9.28
CA GLU A 133 -61.45 18.55 8.89
C GLU A 133 -61.68 18.43 7.37
N ARG A 134 -60.76 18.94 6.53
CA ARG A 134 -60.90 19.00 5.06
C ARG A 134 -59.83 18.14 4.36
N PRO A 135 -59.95 16.81 4.39
CA PRO A 135 -58.96 15.92 3.81
C PRO A 135 -58.99 15.97 2.27
N PHE A 136 -57.90 15.52 1.65
CA PHE A 136 -57.81 15.31 0.22
C PHE A 136 -58.73 14.17 -0.24
N GLU A 137 -59.13 14.19 -1.51
CA GLU A 137 -59.93 13.11 -2.11
C GLU A 137 -59.15 11.79 -2.25
N THR A 138 -57.81 11.85 -2.32
CA THR A 138 -56.95 10.66 -2.38
C THR A 138 -57.02 9.85 -1.09
N THR A 139 -57.23 8.54 -1.22
CA THR A 139 -57.26 7.59 -0.11
C THR A 139 -55.96 6.78 0.04
N TYR A 140 -55.60 6.44 1.27
CA TYR A 140 -54.52 5.50 1.59
C TYR A 140 -54.96 4.62 2.77
N GLU A 141 -54.64 3.33 2.73
CA GLU A 141 -55.16 2.32 3.69
C GLU A 141 -56.71 2.39 3.87
N GLY A 142 -57.44 2.72 2.79
CA GLY A 142 -58.90 2.83 2.75
C GLY A 142 -59.50 4.12 3.34
N LYS A 143 -58.67 5.07 3.78
CA LYS A 143 -59.11 6.33 4.43
C LYS A 143 -58.66 7.55 3.64
N LYS A 144 -59.45 8.63 3.64
CA LYS A 144 -59.04 9.91 3.02
C LYS A 144 -57.76 10.44 3.69
N THR A 145 -56.89 11.04 2.87
CA THR A 145 -55.56 11.49 3.32
C THR A 145 -55.53 12.98 3.62
N ILE A 146 -54.64 13.39 4.51
CA ILE A 146 -54.30 14.78 4.78
C ILE A 146 -52.86 14.86 5.27
N ASN A 147 -52.21 16.02 5.14
CA ASN A 147 -50.96 16.31 5.83
C ASN A 147 -51.23 17.31 6.99
N MET A 148 -50.21 17.77 7.70
CA MET A 148 -50.46 18.44 9.00
C MET A 148 -50.79 19.92 8.91
N TYR A 149 -50.41 20.64 7.85
CA TYR A 149 -50.77 22.06 7.68
C TYR A 149 -50.77 22.48 6.21
N SER A 150 -51.52 23.52 5.86
CA SER A 150 -51.65 24.03 4.48
C SER A 150 -50.34 24.68 3.98
N LEU A 151 -50.22 24.93 2.67
CA LEU A 151 -49.08 25.69 2.11
C LEU A 151 -49.04 27.16 2.58
N GLU A 152 -50.16 27.72 3.03
CA GLU A 152 -50.21 29.06 3.61
C GLU A 152 -49.67 29.07 5.03
N MET A 153 -50.08 28.10 5.85
CA MET A 153 -49.48 27.84 7.17
C MET A 153 -47.98 27.53 7.07
N ALA A 154 -47.59 26.72 6.07
CA ALA A 154 -46.19 26.37 5.78
C ALA A 154 -45.31 27.61 5.50
N ARG A 155 -45.87 28.67 4.88
CA ARG A 155 -45.17 29.94 4.66
C ARG A 155 -44.83 30.61 5.99
N VAL A 156 -45.72 30.58 6.98
CA VAL A 156 -45.47 31.12 8.33
C VAL A 156 -44.30 30.41 9.00
N VAL A 157 -44.22 29.08 8.88
CA VAL A 157 -43.10 28.27 9.39
C VAL A 157 -41.79 28.64 8.68
N ALA A 158 -41.80 28.73 7.35
CA ALA A 158 -40.61 29.04 6.57
C ALA A 158 -40.08 30.48 6.80
N GLU A 159 -40.96 31.49 6.96
CA GLU A 159 -40.53 32.86 7.30
C GLU A 159 -40.02 32.95 8.75
N LYS A 160 -40.58 32.17 9.70
CA LYS A 160 -39.99 32.04 11.06
C LYS A 160 -38.60 31.40 11.01
N LEU A 161 -38.39 30.35 10.20
CA LEU A 161 -37.05 29.77 10.00
C LEU A 161 -36.07 30.78 9.38
N LYS A 162 -36.53 31.61 8.44
CA LYS A 162 -35.74 32.67 7.81
C LYS A 162 -35.31 33.78 8.79
N ALA A 163 -35.97 33.95 9.93
CA ALA A 163 -35.51 34.85 10.98
C ALA A 163 -34.19 34.37 11.61
N ILE A 164 -33.94 33.06 11.65
CA ILE A 164 -32.71 32.45 12.15
C ILE A 164 -31.60 32.64 11.10
N LYS A 165 -30.68 33.58 11.36
CA LYS A 165 -29.70 34.06 10.37
C LYS A 165 -28.64 33.03 9.98
N ASN A 166 -28.26 32.19 10.94
CA ASN A 166 -27.26 31.12 10.88
C ASN A 166 -27.86 29.74 10.52
N LEU A 167 -29.11 29.69 10.05
CA LEU A 167 -29.78 28.45 9.65
C LEU A 167 -29.24 27.90 8.32
N ILE A 168 -28.97 26.59 8.30
CA ILE A 168 -28.76 25.77 7.11
C ILE A 168 -29.86 24.71 7.08
N PHE A 169 -30.85 24.87 6.23
CA PHE A 169 -31.94 23.92 6.03
C PHE A 169 -31.54 22.86 5.00
N ILE A 170 -31.68 21.58 5.33
CA ILE A 170 -31.57 20.48 4.39
C ILE A 170 -32.99 20.18 3.92
N ASN A 171 -33.29 20.39 2.64
CA ASN A 171 -34.62 20.16 2.10
C ASN A 171 -34.84 18.68 1.70
N SER A 172 -35.93 18.38 1.01
CA SER A 172 -36.25 17.02 0.57
C SER A 172 -35.98 16.85 -0.93
N ASN A 173 -35.38 15.72 -1.32
CA ASN A 173 -35.27 15.29 -2.71
C ASN A 173 -36.64 15.02 -3.33
N ARG A 174 -36.69 14.82 -4.66
CA ARG A 174 -37.90 14.35 -5.33
C ARG A 174 -38.12 12.87 -5.04
N LEU A 175 -39.39 12.47 -4.93
CA LEU A 175 -39.82 11.09 -4.79
C LEU A 175 -40.07 10.49 -6.18
N LEU A 176 -39.63 9.26 -6.38
CA LEU A 176 -39.81 8.53 -7.64
C LEU A 176 -41.07 7.65 -7.55
N PRO A 177 -42.13 7.92 -8.35
CA PRO A 177 -43.38 7.16 -8.24
C PRO A 177 -43.24 5.70 -8.71
N ASP A 178 -42.18 5.37 -9.45
CA ASP A 178 -41.92 4.03 -9.98
C ASP A 178 -40.90 3.21 -9.15
N TRP A 179 -40.51 3.70 -7.97
CA TRP A 179 -39.53 3.03 -7.10
C TRP A 179 -39.88 3.24 -5.63
N GLU A 180 -40.07 2.16 -4.87
CA GLU A 180 -40.38 2.24 -3.42
C GLU A 180 -39.13 2.01 -2.53
N GLY A 181 -38.05 1.48 -3.11
CA GLY A 181 -36.85 1.04 -2.40
C GLY A 181 -37.17 0.01 -1.31
N ASP A 182 -36.59 0.17 -0.13
CA ASP A 182 -36.79 -0.75 1.02
C ASP A 182 -38.16 -0.59 1.72
N PHE A 183 -38.92 0.47 1.44
CA PHE A 183 -40.19 0.75 2.10
C PHE A 183 -41.36 -0.02 1.46
N LYS A 184 -41.52 -1.29 1.82
CA LYS A 184 -42.52 -2.20 1.20
C LYS A 184 -43.99 -1.96 1.58
N ARG A 185 -44.30 -0.96 2.41
CA ARG A 185 -45.69 -0.64 2.82
C ARG A 185 -46.49 0.10 1.73
N GLY A 186 -45.82 0.66 0.73
CA GLY A 186 -46.43 1.53 -0.26
C GLY A 186 -46.71 2.94 0.29
N ARG A 187 -46.97 3.90 -0.61
CA ARG A 187 -47.19 5.30 -0.27
C ARG A 187 -48.53 5.81 -0.80
N PRO A 188 -49.12 6.87 -0.21
CA PRO A 188 -50.27 7.55 -0.80
C PRO A 188 -49.94 8.05 -2.22
N GLU A 189 -50.89 7.94 -3.15
CA GLU A 189 -50.68 8.37 -4.55
C GLU A 189 -50.36 9.88 -4.68
N ASN A 190 -50.77 10.68 -3.70
CA ASN A 190 -50.53 12.12 -3.59
C ASN A 190 -49.29 12.49 -2.75
N ILE A 191 -48.36 11.57 -2.50
CA ILE A 191 -47.12 11.82 -1.72
C ILE A 191 -46.24 12.93 -2.34
N ASP A 192 -46.38 13.17 -3.64
CA ASP A 192 -45.70 14.24 -4.38
C ASP A 192 -46.08 15.66 -3.91
N VAL A 193 -47.19 15.82 -3.16
CA VAL A 193 -47.57 17.09 -2.53
C VAL A 193 -46.43 17.66 -1.67
N THR A 194 -45.59 16.80 -1.08
CA THR A 194 -44.37 17.16 -0.35
C THR A 194 -43.39 18.02 -1.17
N HIS A 195 -43.35 17.85 -2.49
CA HIS A 195 -42.49 18.62 -3.38
C HIS A 195 -42.80 20.13 -3.33
N ARG A 196 -44.10 20.48 -3.21
CA ARG A 196 -44.57 21.88 -3.12
C ARG A 196 -44.12 22.56 -1.83
N TYR A 197 -44.03 21.82 -0.73
CA TYR A 197 -43.54 22.32 0.55
C TYR A 197 -42.02 22.47 0.52
N SER A 198 -41.30 21.46 0.00
CA SER A 198 -39.85 21.53 -0.22
C SER A 198 -39.46 22.73 -1.11
N ASP A 199 -40.28 23.03 -2.13
CA ASP A 199 -40.09 24.20 -2.99
C ASP A 199 -40.39 25.52 -2.29
N LEU A 200 -41.48 25.60 -1.53
CA LEU A 200 -41.85 26.79 -0.76
C LEU A 200 -40.75 27.17 0.25
N PHE A 201 -40.26 26.21 1.03
CA PHE A 201 -39.19 26.44 2.01
C PHE A 201 -37.91 26.91 1.32
N THR A 202 -37.49 26.23 0.25
CA THR A 202 -36.26 26.61 -0.48
C THR A 202 -36.36 27.99 -1.12
N ASN A 203 -37.53 28.36 -1.64
CA ASN A 203 -37.75 29.69 -2.23
C ASN A 203 -37.75 30.81 -1.18
N ILE A 204 -38.23 30.55 0.03
CA ILE A 204 -38.27 31.52 1.14
C ILE A 204 -36.90 31.70 1.81
N LEU A 205 -36.18 30.60 2.04
CA LEU A 205 -34.87 30.58 2.70
C LEU A 205 -33.72 30.96 1.75
N GLY A 206 -33.86 30.66 0.46
CA GLY A 206 -32.85 30.91 -0.56
C GLY A 206 -31.70 29.88 -0.58
N PRO A 207 -30.85 29.91 -1.63
CA PRO A 207 -29.77 28.93 -1.81
C PRO A 207 -28.70 29.02 -0.72
N GLU A 208 -28.40 30.21 -0.22
CA GLU A 208 -27.37 30.43 0.81
C GLU A 208 -27.69 29.76 2.15
N ARG A 209 -28.97 29.51 2.44
CA ARG A 209 -29.44 28.80 3.63
C ARG A 209 -30.02 27.42 3.36
N THR A 210 -29.88 26.90 2.14
CA THR A 210 -30.42 25.58 1.77
C THR A 210 -29.34 24.65 1.21
N ILE A 211 -29.29 23.42 1.74
CA ILE A 211 -28.69 22.27 1.06
C ILE A 211 -29.82 21.61 0.25
N ASP A 212 -29.71 21.71 -1.08
CA ASP A 212 -30.81 21.49 -2.00
C ASP A 212 -30.78 20.09 -2.64
N LEU A 213 -31.39 19.12 -1.95
CA LEU A 213 -31.51 17.73 -2.39
C LEU A 213 -32.47 17.55 -3.58
N ARG A 214 -33.30 18.56 -3.91
CA ARG A 214 -34.17 18.53 -5.11
C ARG A 214 -33.36 18.51 -6.41
N LYS A 215 -32.07 18.85 -6.35
CA LYS A 215 -31.13 18.79 -7.46
C LYS A 215 -30.69 17.35 -7.81
N TRP A 216 -30.98 16.38 -6.96
CA TRP A 216 -30.66 14.98 -7.25
C TRP A 216 -31.53 14.45 -8.38
N ASP A 217 -30.89 13.89 -9.41
CA ASP A 217 -31.57 13.19 -10.50
C ASP A 217 -32.10 11.81 -10.07
N LYS A 218 -32.81 11.12 -10.97
CA LYS A 218 -33.44 9.82 -10.71
C LYS A 218 -32.46 8.73 -10.27
N GLU A 219 -31.24 8.69 -10.82
CA GLU A 219 -30.25 7.68 -10.46
C GLU A 219 -29.47 8.08 -9.21
N GLN A 220 -29.26 9.38 -8.98
CA GLN A 220 -28.77 9.90 -7.72
C GLN A 220 -29.72 9.59 -6.55
N ILE A 221 -31.04 9.80 -6.70
CA ILE A 221 -32.03 9.46 -5.66
C ILE A 221 -31.95 7.97 -5.29
N LYS A 222 -31.90 7.07 -6.29
CA LYS A 222 -31.75 5.61 -6.07
C LYS A 222 -30.43 5.20 -5.39
N LYS A 223 -29.36 5.97 -5.58
CA LYS A 223 -28.02 5.71 -5.04
C LYS A 223 -27.83 6.28 -3.63
N LEU A 224 -28.39 7.45 -3.39
CA LEU A 224 -28.19 8.26 -2.18
C LEU A 224 -29.30 8.02 -1.13
N THR A 225 -30.40 7.36 -1.49
CA THR A 225 -31.45 6.91 -0.56
C THR A 225 -31.68 5.41 -0.68
N CYS A 226 -32.16 4.76 0.39
CA CYS A 226 -32.56 3.36 0.38
C CYS A 226 -34.05 3.16 0.06
N ASP A 227 -34.87 4.18 0.26
CA ASP A 227 -36.33 4.12 0.11
C ASP A 227 -36.98 5.39 -0.46
N ASN A 228 -36.25 6.21 -1.23
CA ASN A 228 -36.55 7.61 -1.61
C ASN A 228 -36.36 8.67 -0.52
N MET A 229 -36.33 8.35 0.77
CA MET A 229 -36.32 9.38 1.83
C MET A 229 -35.18 9.22 2.83
N HIS A 230 -34.88 7.99 3.24
CA HIS A 230 -33.82 7.67 4.18
C HIS A 230 -32.51 7.42 3.44
N LEU A 231 -31.42 8.01 3.95
CA LEU A 231 -30.14 8.06 3.26
C LEU A 231 -29.43 6.69 3.22
N THR A 232 -28.69 6.43 2.15
CA THR A 232 -27.58 5.46 2.16
C THR A 232 -26.34 6.10 2.79
N GLU A 233 -25.29 5.30 2.99
CA GLU A 233 -23.96 5.83 3.35
C GLU A 233 -23.53 6.95 2.39
N GLN A 234 -23.71 6.76 1.08
CA GLN A 234 -23.33 7.74 0.07
C GLN A 234 -24.18 9.02 0.13
N GLY A 235 -25.47 8.92 0.47
CA GLY A 235 -26.32 10.10 0.68
C GLY A 235 -25.96 10.89 1.93
N SER A 236 -25.64 10.18 3.02
CA SER A 236 -25.08 10.75 4.24
C SER A 236 -23.75 11.46 3.95
N ASP A 237 -22.83 10.80 3.25
CA ASP A 237 -21.53 11.35 2.86
C ASP A 237 -21.64 12.60 1.98
N TRP A 238 -22.59 12.61 1.04
CA TRP A 238 -22.84 13.77 0.20
C TRP A 238 -23.26 15.00 1.01
N ILE A 239 -24.15 14.82 1.99
CA ILE A 239 -24.56 15.89 2.91
C ILE A 239 -23.40 16.33 3.80
N PHE A 240 -22.58 15.39 4.30
CA PHE A 240 -21.38 15.70 5.07
C PHE A 240 -20.42 16.60 4.29
N PHE A 241 -20.10 16.29 3.03
CA PHE A 241 -19.20 17.12 2.23
C PHE A 241 -19.78 18.49 1.86
N GLU A 242 -21.09 18.61 1.61
CA GLU A 242 -21.73 19.92 1.43
C GLU A 242 -21.75 20.74 2.73
N LEU A 243 -21.86 20.11 3.91
CA LEU A 243 -21.71 20.79 5.21
C LEU A 243 -20.26 21.27 5.44
N ILE A 244 -19.26 20.42 5.21
CA ILE A 244 -17.83 20.80 5.27
C ILE A 244 -17.57 22.06 4.42
N LYS A 245 -18.04 22.05 3.18
CA LYS A 245 -17.92 23.16 2.23
C LYS A 245 -18.70 24.41 2.67
N ARG A 246 -19.95 24.27 3.10
CA ARG A 246 -20.80 25.40 3.53
C ARG A 246 -20.27 26.08 4.80
N LEU A 247 -19.74 25.28 5.72
CA LEU A 247 -19.20 25.75 6.99
C LEU A 247 -17.74 26.20 6.89
N GLY A 248 -17.05 25.97 5.77
CA GLY A 248 -15.63 26.27 5.61
C GLY A 248 -14.77 25.53 6.61
N LEU A 249 -15.06 24.23 6.80
CA LEU A 249 -14.31 23.34 7.68
C LEU A 249 -13.28 22.55 6.87
N GLU A 250 -12.29 22.00 7.58
CA GLU A 250 -11.29 21.10 7.00
C GLU A 250 -11.46 19.70 7.62
N MET A 251 -10.92 18.68 6.95
CA MET A 251 -10.79 17.35 7.55
C MET A 251 -9.69 17.36 8.61
N LYS A 252 -9.85 16.58 9.69
CA LYS A 252 -8.73 16.21 10.56
C LYS A 252 -7.71 15.42 9.73
N SER A 253 -6.42 15.66 9.95
CA SER A 253 -5.38 14.79 9.38
C SER A 253 -5.41 13.41 10.04
N ASP A 254 -4.90 12.38 9.36
CA ASP A 254 -4.68 11.04 9.94
C ASP A 254 -3.89 11.11 11.26
N TRP A 255 -2.97 12.08 11.34
CA TRP A 255 -2.19 12.34 12.54
C TRP A 255 -3.05 12.88 13.69
N ASN A 256 -3.94 13.85 13.46
CA ASN A 256 -4.86 14.35 14.49
C ASN A 256 -5.72 13.21 15.07
N VAL A 257 -6.31 12.39 14.19
CA VAL A 257 -7.17 11.25 14.58
C VAL A 257 -6.38 10.17 15.34
N THR A 258 -5.08 10.02 15.06
CA THR A 258 -4.19 9.10 15.78
C THR A 258 -3.79 9.66 17.14
N SER A 259 -3.45 10.95 17.21
CA SER A 259 -3.07 11.63 18.46
C SER A 259 -4.24 11.70 19.44
N GLU A 260 -5.45 12.03 18.99
CA GLU A 260 -6.67 12.03 19.81
C GLU A 260 -6.93 10.65 20.41
N PHE A 261 -6.86 9.59 19.59
CA PHE A 261 -7.08 8.20 20.03
C PHE A 261 -6.19 7.80 21.22
N PHE A 262 -4.90 8.16 21.22
CA PHE A 262 -4.04 7.88 22.38
C PHE A 262 -4.30 8.84 23.54
N ALA A 263 -4.50 10.13 23.28
CA ALA A 263 -4.72 11.15 24.31
C ALA A 263 -5.99 10.93 25.14
N GLU A 264 -7.08 10.44 24.53
CA GLU A 264 -8.34 10.14 25.20
C GLU A 264 -8.25 8.98 26.19
N ASN A 265 -7.34 8.02 25.95
CA ASN A 265 -7.19 6.81 26.76
C ASN A 265 -6.22 6.96 27.94
N LEU A 266 -5.61 8.13 28.15
CA LEU A 266 -4.64 8.36 29.22
C LEU A 266 -5.28 8.77 30.55
N ILE A 267 -4.79 8.19 31.65
CA ILE A 267 -5.12 8.62 33.01
C ILE A 267 -4.52 10.01 33.25
N ARG A 268 -5.37 11.01 33.44
CA ARG A 268 -4.94 12.41 33.68
C ARG A 268 -4.58 12.71 35.13
N ASP A 269 -5.21 12.03 36.08
CA ASP A 269 -4.98 12.15 37.52
C ASP A 269 -3.71 11.38 37.93
N LYS A 270 -2.65 12.10 38.32
CA LYS A 270 -1.38 11.52 38.76
C LYS A 270 -1.54 10.54 39.93
N SER A 271 -2.52 10.77 40.81
CA SER A 271 -2.74 9.97 42.02
C SER A 271 -3.02 8.50 41.70
N LYS A 272 -3.77 8.25 40.62
CA LYS A 272 -4.10 6.90 40.14
C LYS A 272 -2.92 6.18 39.49
N LEU A 273 -1.94 6.92 38.98
CA LEU A 273 -0.73 6.34 38.37
C LEU A 273 0.25 5.82 39.42
N VAL A 274 0.22 6.36 40.64
CA VAL A 274 1.09 5.93 41.76
C VAL A 274 0.44 4.87 42.66
N GLU A 275 -0.68 4.28 42.26
CA GLU A 275 -1.29 3.10 42.90
C GLU A 275 -0.54 1.80 42.53
N PHE A 276 0.70 1.67 42.99
CA PHE A 276 1.56 0.52 42.69
C PHE A 276 1.02 -0.78 43.31
N LYS A 277 0.51 -1.68 42.45
CA LYS A 277 0.03 -3.01 42.82
C LYS A 277 1.19 -3.97 43.10
N PRO A 278 1.01 -4.97 44.00
CA PRO A 278 1.99 -6.04 44.20
C PRO A 278 2.33 -6.73 42.87
N ILE A 279 3.62 -6.99 42.63
CA ILE A 279 4.06 -7.70 41.43
C ILE A 279 3.87 -9.20 41.62
N GLU A 280 3.17 -9.80 40.66
CA GLU A 280 2.90 -11.21 40.64
C GLU A 280 4.18 -12.01 40.38
N ARG A 281 4.55 -12.89 41.33
CA ARG A 281 5.69 -13.81 41.14
C ARG A 281 5.29 -15.03 40.32
N PHE A 282 6.17 -15.45 39.42
CA PHE A 282 6.04 -16.64 38.57
C PHE A 282 7.18 -17.61 38.84
N PHE A 283 6.88 -18.67 39.57
CA PHE A 283 7.84 -19.71 39.97
C PHE A 283 7.17 -21.10 40.00
N GLY A 284 7.98 -22.15 39.87
CA GLY A 284 7.54 -23.56 39.92
C GLY A 284 6.31 -23.85 39.03
N ALA A 285 5.35 -24.63 39.55
CA ALA A 285 4.18 -25.11 38.81
C ALA A 285 3.35 -24.01 38.10
N LYS A 286 3.40 -22.77 38.60
CA LYS A 286 2.73 -21.62 37.97
C LYS A 286 3.47 -21.15 36.71
N LYS A 287 4.80 -21.07 36.78
CA LYS A 287 5.67 -20.82 35.63
C LYS A 287 5.51 -21.92 34.59
N ASP A 288 5.49 -23.18 35.02
CA ASP A 288 5.34 -24.34 34.13
C ASP A 288 3.98 -24.33 33.41
N LYS A 289 2.90 -23.99 34.14
CA LYS A 289 1.56 -23.83 33.55
C LYS A 289 1.49 -22.64 32.59
N PHE A 290 2.17 -21.53 32.87
CA PHE A 290 2.21 -20.40 31.95
C PHE A 290 2.97 -20.76 30.66
N SER A 291 4.18 -21.31 30.80
CA SER A 291 5.06 -21.65 29.69
C SER A 291 4.40 -22.66 28.75
N LYS A 292 3.72 -23.69 29.27
CA LYS A 292 2.94 -24.65 28.45
C LYS A 292 1.85 -24.05 27.57
N ASN A 293 1.36 -22.84 27.87
CA ASN A 293 0.31 -22.17 27.09
C ASN A 293 0.86 -21.07 26.17
N TYR A 294 2.04 -20.51 26.45
CA TYR A 294 2.50 -19.26 25.82
C TYR A 294 4.00 -19.24 25.44
N ALA A 295 4.79 -20.28 25.75
CA ALA A 295 6.19 -20.38 25.37
C ALA A 295 6.44 -21.70 24.60
N PRO A 296 7.38 -21.75 23.63
CA PRO A 296 7.75 -23.01 22.99
C PRO A 296 8.40 -23.96 24.01
N GLU A 297 8.23 -25.27 23.85
CA GLU A 297 8.77 -26.25 24.80
C GLU A 297 10.30 -26.13 24.90
N GLY A 298 10.79 -25.94 26.14
CA GLY A 298 12.22 -25.76 26.42
C GLY A 298 12.82 -24.41 26.01
N LYS A 299 12.02 -23.44 25.53
CA LYS A 299 12.51 -22.09 25.17
C LYS A 299 11.96 -21.01 26.12
N PRO A 300 12.72 -19.92 26.34
CA PRO A 300 12.23 -18.74 27.05
C PRO A 300 11.04 -18.08 26.34
N PHE A 301 10.23 -17.35 27.10
CA PHE A 301 8.97 -16.76 26.64
C PHE A 301 9.17 -15.56 25.70
N ALA A 302 10.16 -14.72 26.03
CA ALA A 302 10.56 -13.53 25.27
C ALA A 302 12.03 -13.20 25.61
N THR A 303 12.67 -12.37 24.78
CA THR A 303 14.02 -11.85 25.07
C THR A 303 13.94 -10.44 25.63
N LEU A 304 14.50 -10.21 26.81
CA LEU A 304 14.70 -8.89 27.41
C LEU A 304 16.09 -8.39 27.02
N ILE A 305 16.19 -7.26 26.33
CA ILE A 305 17.44 -6.71 25.81
C ILE A 305 17.82 -5.49 26.65
N ILE A 306 18.99 -5.53 27.28
CA ILE A 306 19.51 -4.45 28.13
C ILE A 306 20.80 -3.91 27.49
N GLY A 307 20.72 -2.71 26.93
CA GLY A 307 21.86 -2.04 26.31
C GLY A 307 22.64 -1.19 27.32
N LEU A 308 23.97 -1.24 27.26
CA LEU A 308 24.82 -0.33 28.04
C LEU A 308 26.16 -0.01 27.36
N MET A 309 26.76 1.09 27.81
CA MET A 309 28.17 1.40 27.65
C MET A 309 28.71 1.71 29.04
N LEU A 310 29.86 1.14 29.39
CA LEU A 310 30.48 1.30 30.71
C LEU A 310 31.65 2.26 30.61
N GLU A 311 31.73 3.20 31.55
CA GLU A 311 32.94 3.99 31.76
C GLU A 311 33.76 3.51 32.96
N SER A 312 35.05 3.87 32.97
CA SER A 312 36.04 3.38 33.94
C SER A 312 35.67 3.65 35.41
N SER A 313 34.73 4.56 35.65
CA SER A 313 34.21 4.99 36.96
C SER A 313 32.71 4.75 37.15
N ASP A 314 32.00 4.09 36.22
CA ASP A 314 30.52 3.99 36.25
C ASP A 314 30.04 2.85 37.17
N SER A 315 30.22 3.03 38.47
CA SER A 315 29.75 2.11 39.50
C SER A 315 28.22 2.10 39.65
N GLN A 316 27.55 3.22 39.37
CA GLN A 316 26.10 3.35 39.55
C GLN A 316 25.32 2.60 38.47
N ARG A 317 25.75 2.65 37.19
CA ARG A 317 25.09 1.86 36.14
C ARG A 317 25.24 0.36 36.37
N LEU A 318 26.40 -0.09 36.85
CA LEU A 318 26.61 -1.48 37.26
C LEU A 318 25.75 -1.88 38.47
N HIS A 319 25.53 -0.97 39.42
CA HIS A 319 24.60 -1.18 40.53
C HIS A 319 23.16 -1.34 40.02
N ASN A 320 22.67 -0.38 39.24
CA ASN A 320 21.29 -0.39 38.71
C ASN A 320 21.05 -1.63 37.83
N LEU A 321 22.02 -2.04 36.99
CA LEU A 321 21.97 -3.30 36.25
C LEU A 321 21.84 -4.52 37.18
N SER A 322 22.61 -4.59 38.28
CA SER A 322 22.48 -5.68 39.26
C SER A 322 21.08 -5.70 39.90
N VAL A 323 20.55 -4.53 40.27
CA VAL A 323 19.20 -4.40 40.85
C VAL A 323 18.13 -4.89 39.86
N LEU A 324 18.24 -4.54 38.58
CA LEU A 324 17.32 -4.98 37.53
C LEU A 324 17.41 -6.49 37.26
N LEU A 325 18.61 -7.06 37.22
CA LEU A 325 18.78 -8.52 37.04
C LEU A 325 18.25 -9.31 38.26
N GLU A 326 18.50 -8.83 39.48
CA GLU A 326 17.92 -9.39 40.70
C GLU A 326 16.38 -9.25 40.74
N TRP A 327 15.83 -8.18 40.18
CA TRP A 327 14.38 -7.96 40.07
C TRP A 327 13.75 -9.00 39.14
N ILE A 328 14.33 -9.17 37.95
CA ILE A 328 13.89 -10.18 36.97
C ILE A 328 13.96 -11.57 37.60
N GLN A 329 15.09 -11.93 38.22
CA GLN A 329 15.28 -13.22 38.89
C GLN A 329 14.26 -13.44 40.03
N HIS A 330 13.98 -12.42 40.84
CA HIS A 330 13.08 -12.53 41.99
C HIS A 330 11.62 -12.75 41.58
N HIS A 331 11.14 -12.03 40.55
CA HIS A 331 9.74 -12.06 40.13
C HIS A 331 9.44 -13.10 39.04
N TYR A 332 10.39 -13.40 38.15
CA TYR A 332 10.15 -14.16 36.92
C TYR A 332 11.11 -15.36 36.73
N GLU A 333 12.04 -15.61 37.66
CA GLU A 333 13.06 -16.67 37.57
C GLU A 333 13.82 -16.67 36.24
N ASP A 334 13.65 -17.72 35.43
CA ASP A 334 14.26 -18.00 34.13
C ASP A 334 13.22 -18.01 32.99
N MET A 335 12.06 -17.38 33.19
CA MET A 335 11.02 -17.24 32.14
C MET A 335 11.51 -16.52 30.88
N PHE A 336 12.55 -15.69 31.03
CA PHE A 336 13.06 -14.80 30.00
C PHE A 336 14.51 -15.12 29.66
N ASP A 337 14.82 -14.97 28.39
CA ASP A 337 16.19 -14.83 27.90
C ASP A 337 16.60 -13.38 28.13
N VAL A 338 17.64 -13.11 28.92
CA VAL A 338 18.09 -11.73 29.17
C VAL A 338 19.40 -11.47 28.44
N LEU A 339 19.33 -10.69 27.36
CA LEU A 339 20.47 -10.32 26.55
C LEU A 339 21.05 -8.98 27.00
N VAL A 340 22.22 -9.00 27.62
CA VAL A 340 23.00 -7.81 27.97
C VAL A 340 23.94 -7.49 26.80
N VAL A 341 23.83 -6.27 26.24
CA VAL A 341 24.64 -5.83 25.09
C VAL A 341 25.52 -4.67 25.48
N GLU A 342 26.82 -4.93 25.63
CA GLU A 342 27.83 -3.92 25.96
C GLU A 342 28.42 -3.31 24.70
N GLN A 343 28.42 -1.97 24.63
CA GLN A 343 29.13 -1.19 23.63
C GLN A 343 30.44 -0.64 24.20
N GLY A 344 31.50 -0.60 23.38
CA GLY A 344 32.73 0.13 23.73
C GLY A 344 33.90 -0.10 22.79
N ASP A 345 35.05 0.49 23.14
CA ASP A 345 36.36 0.23 22.54
C ASP A 345 36.88 -1.18 22.87
N LYS A 346 36.51 -1.67 24.05
CA LYS A 346 36.85 -3.00 24.58
C LYS A 346 35.80 -3.44 25.60
N ARG A 347 35.68 -4.75 25.79
CA ARG A 347 34.88 -5.36 26.86
C ARG A 347 35.35 -4.90 28.25
N LYS A 348 34.48 -4.25 29.02
CA LYS A 348 34.73 -3.83 30.42
C LYS A 348 33.90 -4.67 31.41
N LEU A 349 32.76 -5.26 31.01
CA LEU A 349 31.95 -6.12 31.88
C LEU A 349 32.63 -7.48 32.15
N LYS A 350 32.89 -7.75 33.44
CA LYS A 350 33.63 -8.94 33.90
C LYS A 350 32.78 -10.21 33.91
N GLU A 351 33.39 -11.33 33.54
CA GLU A 351 32.77 -12.67 33.60
C GLU A 351 32.24 -13.04 35.00
N THR A 352 32.92 -12.57 36.05
CA THR A 352 32.52 -12.74 37.46
C THR A 352 31.24 -11.98 37.86
N PHE A 353 30.75 -11.09 37.01
CA PHE A 353 29.43 -10.45 37.15
C PHE A 353 28.37 -11.29 36.43
N LEU A 354 28.61 -11.65 35.17
CA LEU A 354 27.70 -12.42 34.32
C LEU A 354 27.38 -13.81 34.91
N SER A 355 28.40 -14.53 35.36
CA SER A 355 28.27 -15.88 35.96
C SER A 355 27.39 -15.97 37.21
N ARG A 356 26.91 -14.84 37.76
CA ARG A 356 25.91 -14.79 38.84
C ARG A 356 24.50 -15.10 38.35
N TYR A 357 24.21 -14.85 37.06
CA TYR A 357 22.86 -14.85 36.49
C TYR A 357 22.77 -15.83 35.32
N LYS A 358 22.34 -17.08 35.59
CA LYS A 358 22.31 -18.16 34.58
C LYS A 358 21.38 -17.93 33.38
N PHE A 359 20.43 -17.01 33.51
CA PHE A 359 19.47 -16.63 32.46
C PHE A 359 19.98 -15.46 31.60
N VAL A 360 21.19 -14.94 31.86
CA VAL A 360 21.79 -13.82 31.13
C VAL A 360 22.72 -14.32 30.03
N ARG A 361 22.43 -13.92 28.80
CA ARG A 361 23.38 -13.90 27.68
C ARG A 361 24.08 -12.55 27.63
N TYR A 362 25.29 -12.54 27.10
CA TYR A 362 26.10 -11.34 26.98
C TYR A 362 26.71 -11.27 25.59
N GLU A 363 26.59 -10.12 24.95
CA GLU A 363 27.24 -9.81 23.68
C GLU A 363 28.00 -8.48 23.80
N PHE A 364 29.15 -8.42 23.15
CA PHE A 364 29.97 -7.20 23.04
C PHE A 364 29.99 -6.73 21.60
N ILE A 365 29.69 -5.46 21.37
CA ILE A 365 29.73 -4.84 20.05
C ILE A 365 30.64 -3.61 20.04
N TYR A 366 31.47 -3.50 19.01
CA TYR A 366 32.50 -2.47 18.95
C TYR A 366 31.90 -1.09 18.64
N ASN A 367 32.13 -0.13 19.52
CA ASN A 367 31.78 1.28 19.34
C ASN A 367 32.81 2.15 20.09
N PRO A 368 33.75 2.82 19.38
CA PRO A 368 34.76 3.68 19.98
C PRO A 368 34.26 5.14 20.16
N GLN A 369 32.99 5.43 19.86
CA GLN A 369 32.38 6.75 19.98
C GLN A 369 31.42 6.82 21.18
N GLU A 370 30.60 7.89 21.25
CA GLU A 370 29.56 8.04 22.27
C GLU A 370 28.52 6.90 22.21
N TYR A 371 27.86 6.61 23.34
CA TYR A 371 26.86 5.55 23.43
C TYR A 371 25.72 5.74 22.42
N ASN A 372 25.46 4.72 21.60
CA ASN A 372 24.42 4.71 20.59
C ASN A 372 23.32 3.72 20.98
N ARG A 373 22.39 4.17 21.84
CA ARG A 373 21.28 3.34 22.37
C ARG A 373 20.49 2.67 21.25
N GLY A 374 20.14 3.44 20.22
CA GLY A 374 19.32 2.96 19.10
C GLY A 374 20.02 1.90 18.25
N TRP A 375 21.28 2.12 17.87
CA TRP A 375 22.07 1.14 17.12
C TRP A 375 22.27 -0.17 17.88
N GLY A 376 22.65 -0.11 19.16
CA GLY A 376 22.90 -1.32 19.95
C GLY A 376 21.65 -2.20 20.08
N TYR A 377 20.50 -1.58 20.26
CA TYR A 377 19.20 -2.28 20.23
C TYR A 377 18.85 -2.82 18.84
N ASN A 378 19.09 -2.06 17.76
CA ASN A 378 18.87 -2.53 16.39
C ASN A 378 19.71 -3.77 16.08
N VAL A 379 21.01 -3.74 16.40
CA VAL A 379 21.95 -4.87 16.26
C VAL A 379 21.48 -6.07 17.09
N ALA A 380 21.09 -5.85 18.34
CA ALA A 380 20.61 -6.91 19.22
C ALA A 380 19.37 -7.63 18.66
N VAL A 381 18.35 -6.89 18.24
CA VAL A 381 17.11 -7.47 17.68
C VAL A 381 17.36 -8.16 16.35
N GLN A 382 18.23 -7.58 15.50
CA GLN A 382 18.56 -8.15 14.20
C GLN A 382 19.34 -9.47 14.35
N HIS A 383 20.48 -9.46 15.05
CA HIS A 383 21.48 -10.54 14.99
C HIS A 383 21.46 -11.51 16.17
N PHE A 384 20.97 -11.10 17.35
CA PHE A 384 21.09 -11.88 18.59
C PHE A 384 19.76 -12.39 19.16
N CYS A 385 18.65 -12.14 18.45
CA CYS A 385 17.27 -12.45 18.87
C CYS A 385 16.47 -13.22 17.81
N GLU A 386 17.11 -13.93 16.88
CA GLU A 386 16.45 -14.59 15.73
C GLU A 386 15.28 -15.49 16.12
N GLU A 387 15.48 -16.29 17.18
CA GLU A 387 14.52 -17.24 17.75
C GLU A 387 13.36 -16.59 18.53
N SER A 388 13.41 -15.28 18.76
CA SER A 388 12.52 -14.57 19.67
C SER A 388 11.37 -13.88 18.94
N LYS A 389 10.12 -14.27 19.24
CA LYS A 389 8.92 -13.64 18.65
C LYS A 389 8.69 -12.23 19.19
N VAL A 390 8.92 -12.04 20.48
CA VAL A 390 8.70 -10.78 21.21
C VAL A 390 10.00 -10.41 21.92
N VAL A 391 10.40 -9.15 21.74
CA VAL A 391 11.53 -8.57 22.46
C VAL A 391 11.02 -7.43 23.34
N ALA A 392 11.64 -7.26 24.51
CA ALA A 392 11.45 -6.07 25.32
C ALA A 392 12.80 -5.36 25.47
N LEU A 393 12.89 -4.11 25.02
CA LEU A 393 14.12 -3.32 25.08
C LEU A 393 14.05 -2.46 26.34
N MET A 394 15.08 -2.51 27.18
CA MET A 394 15.02 -2.10 28.59
C MET A 394 16.27 -1.34 29.03
N ASP A 395 16.09 -0.12 29.53
CA ASP A 395 17.16 0.65 30.18
C ASP A 395 17.54 0.04 31.54
N THR A 396 18.80 0.24 31.93
CA THR A 396 19.42 -0.39 33.12
C THR A 396 18.79 0.01 34.46
N ASP A 397 17.96 1.04 34.48
CA ASP A 397 17.41 1.69 35.67
C ASP A 397 15.87 1.79 35.69
N VAL A 398 15.17 1.27 34.69
CA VAL A 398 13.69 1.21 34.70
C VAL A 398 13.22 -0.19 35.11
N LEU A 399 12.43 -0.27 36.19
CA LEU A 399 11.93 -1.53 36.74
C LEU A 399 10.54 -1.92 36.17
N PRO A 400 10.37 -3.17 35.70
CA PRO A 400 9.07 -3.72 35.34
C PRO A 400 8.03 -3.69 36.46
N GLY A 401 6.80 -3.29 36.12
CA GLY A 401 5.63 -3.26 37.00
C GLY A 401 4.72 -4.49 36.89
N SER A 402 3.61 -4.48 37.65
CA SER A 402 2.71 -5.65 37.82
C SER A 402 2.06 -6.20 36.54
N ASN A 403 1.95 -5.39 35.48
CA ASN A 403 1.35 -5.75 34.19
C ASN A 403 2.33 -6.38 33.18
N PHE A 404 3.64 -6.43 33.48
CA PHE A 404 4.69 -6.75 32.49
C PHE A 404 4.45 -8.08 31.74
N ILE A 405 4.16 -9.16 32.48
CA ILE A 405 3.87 -10.49 31.92
C ILE A 405 2.61 -10.47 31.03
N ALA A 406 1.58 -9.72 31.42
CA ALA A 406 0.34 -9.62 30.66
C ALA A 406 0.52 -8.85 29.35
N ASP A 407 1.40 -7.84 29.33
CA ASP A 407 1.72 -7.09 28.13
C ASP A 407 2.61 -7.90 27.17
N ILE A 408 3.65 -8.58 27.66
CA ILE A 408 4.44 -9.49 26.81
C ILE A 408 3.55 -10.60 26.23
N ARG A 409 2.60 -11.15 27.00
CA ARG A 409 1.61 -12.11 26.49
C ARG A 409 0.70 -11.50 25.42
N ASP A 410 0.13 -10.32 25.65
CA ASP A 410 -0.73 -9.67 24.67
C ASP A 410 0.04 -9.36 23.36
N CYS A 411 1.34 -9.06 23.44
CA CYS A 411 2.19 -8.97 22.25
C CYS A 411 2.44 -10.34 21.60
N TYR A 412 2.74 -11.37 22.40
CA TYR A 412 3.05 -12.72 21.92
C TYR A 412 1.89 -13.40 21.21
N ILE A 413 0.65 -13.18 21.66
CA ILE A 413 -0.57 -13.72 21.00
C ILE A 413 -1.03 -12.85 19.81
N ASP A 414 -0.17 -11.95 19.32
CA ASP A 414 -0.43 -11.00 18.25
C ASP A 414 -1.71 -10.17 18.48
N LYS A 415 -1.98 -9.72 19.71
CA LYS A 415 -3.07 -8.76 20.00
C LYS A 415 -2.61 -7.32 19.75
N TYR A 416 -1.37 -7.01 20.13
CA TYR A 416 -0.69 -5.75 19.85
C TYR A 416 0.69 -6.03 19.25
N ASP A 417 1.18 -5.13 18.39
CA ASP A 417 2.52 -5.21 17.81
C ASP A 417 3.54 -4.43 18.63
N ILE A 418 3.13 -3.33 19.27
CA ILE A 418 3.97 -2.44 20.08
C ILE A 418 3.21 -2.10 21.36
N ILE A 419 3.88 -2.21 22.51
CA ILE A 419 3.31 -1.87 23.81
C ILE A 419 4.32 -1.04 24.59
N SER A 420 3.91 0.18 24.96
CA SER A 420 4.50 0.87 26.11
C SER A 420 3.89 0.24 27.36
N PRO A 421 4.68 -0.44 28.21
CA PRO A 421 4.16 -1.11 29.40
C PRO A 421 3.80 -0.12 30.53
N TYR A 422 4.05 1.17 30.32
CA TYR A 422 3.64 2.26 31.19
C TYR A 422 3.12 3.46 30.38
N GLN A 423 2.36 4.32 31.05
CA GLN A 423 1.96 5.64 30.59
C GLN A 423 2.93 6.71 31.09
N ASN A 424 3.54 6.50 32.26
CA ASN A 424 4.39 7.47 32.93
C ASN A 424 5.51 6.78 33.71
N VAL A 425 6.49 7.58 34.15
CA VAL A 425 7.62 7.12 34.96
C VAL A 425 7.66 7.87 36.29
N TYR A 426 7.80 7.13 37.38
CA TYR A 426 8.04 7.61 38.73
C TYR A 426 9.56 7.62 38.99
N TYR A 427 10.11 8.79 39.30
CA TYR A 427 11.54 8.95 39.54
C TYR A 427 11.85 8.88 41.03
N THR A 428 12.52 7.82 41.47
CA THR A 428 12.83 7.61 42.90
C THR A 428 13.94 8.51 43.42
N ASP A 429 13.92 8.79 44.71
CA ASP A 429 15.11 9.23 45.44
C ASP A 429 15.96 8.04 45.93
N GLU A 430 17.11 8.35 46.53
CA GLU A 430 18.06 7.36 47.04
C GLU A 430 17.45 6.46 48.13
N ILE A 431 16.59 6.98 49.00
CA ILE A 431 15.96 6.25 50.11
C ILE A 431 14.93 5.25 49.57
N GLU A 432 14.14 5.68 48.59
CA GLU A 432 13.19 4.81 47.88
C GLU A 432 13.91 3.72 47.09
N ALA A 433 14.97 4.05 46.35
CA ALA A 433 15.76 3.07 45.61
C ALA A 433 16.32 1.99 46.57
N ASP A 434 16.92 2.39 47.68
CA ASP A 434 17.41 1.49 48.73
C ASP A 434 16.32 0.57 49.30
N LYS A 435 15.11 1.10 49.47
CA LYS A 435 13.95 0.37 49.98
C LYS A 435 13.39 -0.61 48.93
N ILE A 436 13.41 -0.26 47.65
CA ILE A 436 13.08 -1.16 46.54
C ILE A 436 14.07 -2.32 46.48
N VAL A 437 15.38 -2.05 46.59
CA VAL A 437 16.42 -3.09 46.60
C VAL A 437 16.20 -4.08 47.76
N LYS A 438 15.90 -3.58 48.96
CA LYS A 438 15.69 -4.41 50.17
C LYS A 438 14.38 -5.19 50.17
N THR A 439 13.30 -4.62 49.63
CA THR A 439 11.94 -5.21 49.71
C THR A 439 11.50 -5.96 48.45
N LYS A 440 12.17 -5.74 47.31
CA LYS A 440 11.76 -6.19 45.97
C LYS A 440 10.27 -5.89 45.69
N SER A 441 9.79 -4.71 46.09
CA SER A 441 8.41 -4.27 45.93
C SER A 441 8.32 -2.77 45.63
N LEU A 442 7.29 -2.36 44.87
CA LEU A 442 6.96 -0.97 44.55
C LEU A 442 5.81 -0.41 45.40
N THR A 443 5.10 -1.24 46.17
CA THR A 443 3.83 -0.91 46.86
C THR A 443 3.94 0.14 47.97
N HIS A 444 5.14 0.68 48.20
CA HIS A 444 5.43 1.67 49.21
C HIS A 444 5.68 3.07 48.63
N LEU A 445 5.66 3.20 47.30
CA LEU A 445 5.73 4.45 46.56
C LEU A 445 4.30 4.98 46.39
N ASN A 446 4.10 6.29 46.59
CA ASN A 446 2.76 6.90 46.54
C ASN A 446 2.75 8.41 46.27
N ASP A 447 3.89 9.04 45.98
CA ASP A 447 4.01 10.49 45.76
C ASP A 447 3.69 10.87 44.29
N PRO A 448 2.54 11.53 44.01
CA PRO A 448 2.18 11.90 42.64
C PRO A 448 3.16 12.92 42.02
N GLU A 449 3.86 13.73 42.81
CA GLU A 449 4.79 14.76 42.29
C GLU A 449 6.10 14.18 41.73
N LYS A 450 6.35 12.89 41.97
CA LYS A 450 7.43 12.15 41.29
C LYS A 450 7.06 11.70 39.87
N ILE A 451 5.81 11.89 39.44
CA ILE A 451 5.41 11.88 38.02
C ILE A 451 5.63 13.28 37.43
N LYS A 452 6.81 13.48 36.82
CA LYS A 452 7.32 14.80 36.41
C LYS A 452 7.11 15.15 34.93
N ASN A 453 7.16 14.15 34.04
CA ASN A 453 7.18 14.37 32.60
C ASN A 453 6.20 13.43 31.88
N PRO A 454 5.63 13.84 30.73
CA PRO A 454 5.09 12.89 29.75
C PRO A 454 6.25 12.04 29.20
N VAL A 455 5.95 10.85 28.71
CA VAL A 455 6.94 9.88 28.21
C VAL A 455 6.54 9.36 26.84
N THR A 456 7.52 8.79 26.15
CA THR A 456 7.40 8.12 24.85
C THR A 456 6.80 6.74 24.96
N ILE A 457 6.23 6.25 23.85
CA ILE A 457 5.72 4.88 23.72
C ILE A 457 6.90 3.90 23.71
N THR A 458 8.04 4.33 23.14
CA THR A 458 9.23 3.51 22.92
C THR A 458 10.44 3.93 23.76
N GLY A 459 10.18 4.50 24.94
CA GLY A 459 11.20 5.04 25.85
C GLY A 459 12.01 3.96 26.60
N GLY A 460 12.16 4.15 27.92
CA GLY A 460 13.03 3.32 28.76
C GLY A 460 12.64 1.83 28.87
N ILE A 461 11.36 1.47 28.68
CA ILE A 461 11.01 0.10 28.29
C ILE A 461 9.98 0.12 27.15
N VAL A 462 10.19 -0.71 26.14
CA VAL A 462 9.19 -1.03 25.12
C VAL A 462 9.13 -2.52 24.84
N ILE A 463 7.92 -3.07 24.74
CA ILE A 463 7.66 -4.46 24.34
C ILE A 463 7.18 -4.44 22.88
N VAL A 464 7.79 -5.24 22.02
CA VAL A 464 7.52 -5.19 20.58
C VAL A 464 7.64 -6.57 19.93
N ASN A 465 6.76 -6.85 18.98
CA ASN A 465 6.86 -8.00 18.10
C ASN A 465 8.11 -7.83 17.23
N ARG A 466 9.04 -8.79 17.28
CA ARG A 466 10.34 -8.69 16.59
C ARG A 466 10.18 -8.37 15.11
N LYS A 467 9.19 -8.98 14.43
CA LYS A 467 8.90 -8.72 13.02
C LYS A 467 8.59 -7.24 12.78
N THR A 468 7.67 -6.67 13.54
CA THR A 468 7.27 -5.26 13.41
C THR A 468 8.44 -4.31 13.68
N TYR A 469 9.30 -4.62 14.66
CA TYR A 469 10.50 -3.83 14.92
C TYR A 469 11.46 -3.78 13.72
N LEU A 470 11.69 -4.93 13.07
CA LEU A 470 12.54 -5.04 11.87
C LEU A 470 11.90 -4.41 10.62
N GLU A 471 10.57 -4.40 10.52
CA GLU A 471 9.82 -3.70 9.47
C GLU A 471 9.93 -2.17 9.63
N LEU A 472 9.85 -1.66 10.87
CA LEU A 472 10.05 -0.24 11.21
C LEU A 472 11.52 0.20 11.25
N LYS A 473 12.47 -0.71 11.01
CA LYS A 473 13.92 -0.45 11.15
C LYS A 473 14.30 0.13 12.53
N GLY A 474 13.62 -0.33 13.58
CA GLY A 474 13.94 -0.06 14.98
C GLY A 474 14.15 1.41 15.35
N PHE A 475 15.01 1.67 16.32
CA PHE A 475 15.36 3.03 16.77
C PHE A 475 16.23 3.78 15.75
N GLU A 476 16.20 5.11 15.75
CA GLU A 476 17.21 5.91 15.03
C GLU A 476 18.59 5.74 15.69
N GLN A 477 19.66 5.67 14.89
CA GLN A 477 20.99 5.24 15.35
C GLN A 477 21.84 6.42 15.83
N TYR A 478 21.28 7.28 16.69
CA TYR A 478 21.96 8.50 17.15
C TYR A 478 23.28 8.23 17.90
N VAL A 479 24.35 8.91 17.48
CA VAL A 479 25.64 8.90 18.16
C VAL A 479 25.56 9.84 19.36
N GLY A 480 25.15 9.31 20.50
CA GLY A 480 24.81 10.05 21.73
C GLY A 480 23.41 9.71 22.22
N TYR A 481 22.97 10.39 23.29
CA TYR A 481 21.75 10.00 24.01
C TYR A 481 20.54 10.91 23.77
N GLY A 482 19.41 10.30 23.40
CA GLY A 482 18.07 10.90 23.39
C GLY A 482 17.45 11.01 21.99
N CYS A 483 16.12 11.22 21.97
CA CYS A 483 15.30 11.39 20.76
C CYS A 483 15.16 10.16 19.85
N GLU A 484 15.90 9.07 20.07
CA GLU A 484 15.71 7.82 19.32
C GLU A 484 14.34 7.20 19.60
N ASP A 485 13.86 7.31 20.84
CA ASP A 485 12.51 6.96 21.27
C ASP A 485 11.43 7.79 20.54
N ARG A 486 11.58 9.11 20.49
CA ARG A 486 10.68 10.00 19.75
C ARG A 486 10.63 9.66 18.27
N SER A 487 11.75 9.23 17.67
CA SER A 487 11.78 8.82 16.25
C SER A 487 11.02 7.52 15.98
N LEU A 488 11.15 6.51 16.86
CA LEU A 488 10.45 5.23 16.70
C LEU A 488 8.96 5.38 17.04
N ASP A 489 8.58 6.22 18.01
CA ASP A 489 7.19 6.58 18.25
C ASP A 489 6.52 7.10 16.96
N VAL A 490 7.16 8.00 16.22
CA VAL A 490 6.61 8.57 14.98
C VAL A 490 6.46 7.51 13.89
N LEU A 491 7.46 6.63 13.72
CA LEU A 491 7.37 5.51 12.77
C LEU A 491 6.25 4.53 13.17
N ALA A 492 6.13 4.20 14.45
CA ALA A 492 5.07 3.34 14.97
C ALA A 492 3.70 3.94 14.69
N LEU A 493 3.46 5.18 15.13
CA LEU A 493 2.16 5.84 15.02
C LEU A 493 1.75 6.17 13.57
N GLY A 494 2.71 6.40 12.67
CA GLY A 494 2.43 6.69 11.26
C GLY A 494 2.32 5.47 10.34
N LEU A 495 2.88 4.32 10.72
CA LEU A 495 2.98 3.14 9.85
C LEU A 495 2.26 1.89 10.39
N VAL A 496 2.15 1.74 11.72
CA VAL A 496 1.39 0.66 12.38
C VAL A 496 -0.03 1.14 12.65
N LYS A 497 -1.02 0.24 12.55
CA LYS A 497 -2.41 0.57 12.90
C LYS A 497 -2.49 0.93 14.39
N LYS A 498 -3.10 2.05 14.75
CA LYS A 498 -3.17 2.53 16.14
C LYS A 498 -3.81 1.52 17.11
N GLU A 499 -4.74 0.69 16.64
CA GLU A 499 -5.36 -0.39 17.43
C GLU A 499 -4.40 -1.53 17.78
N ARG A 500 -3.23 -1.60 17.11
CA ARG A 500 -2.14 -2.54 17.38
C ARG A 500 -1.08 -1.96 18.32
N ILE A 501 -1.21 -0.70 18.74
CA ILE A 501 -0.29 -0.06 19.66
C ILE A 501 -1.02 0.13 21.00
N LYS A 502 -0.38 -0.26 22.10
CA LYS A 502 -0.93 -0.10 23.45
C LYS A 502 -0.05 0.84 24.28
N ILE A 503 -0.69 1.73 25.03
CA ILE A 503 -0.08 2.41 26.19
C ILE A 503 -0.77 1.84 27.43
N SER A 504 -0.04 1.10 28.26
CA SER A 504 -0.59 0.51 29.48
C SER A 504 -0.75 1.58 30.57
N PRO A 505 -1.93 1.71 31.21
CA PRO A 505 -2.25 2.81 32.13
C PRO A 505 -1.66 2.62 33.54
N HIS A 506 -0.34 2.53 33.60
CA HIS A 506 0.47 2.32 34.81
C HIS A 506 1.66 3.28 34.84
N ALA A 507 2.17 3.62 36.02
CA ALA A 507 3.53 4.15 36.14
C ALA A 507 4.53 3.00 36.27
N TYR A 508 5.69 3.10 35.62
CA TYR A 508 6.88 2.30 35.95
C TYR A 508 7.87 3.13 36.77
N VAL A 509 8.86 2.48 37.36
CA VAL A 509 9.75 3.10 38.34
C VAL A 509 11.15 3.21 37.79
N HIS A 510 11.70 4.41 37.82
CA HIS A 510 13.07 4.72 37.41
C HIS A 510 13.91 4.89 38.67
N LEU A 511 14.91 4.02 38.82
CA LEU A 511 15.85 3.99 39.93
C LEU A 511 16.66 5.29 40.00
N TYR A 512 17.12 5.61 41.21
CA TYR A 512 17.93 6.78 41.44
C TYR A 512 19.30 6.67 40.76
N HIS A 513 19.70 7.73 40.07
CA HIS A 513 21.09 8.01 39.70
C HIS A 513 21.28 9.55 39.62
N PRO A 514 22.50 10.07 39.83
CA PRO A 514 22.77 11.50 39.65
C PRO A 514 22.64 11.92 38.18
N THR A 515 22.20 13.14 37.90
CA THR A 515 22.00 13.62 36.52
C THR A 515 23.33 13.69 35.75
N ASP A 516 23.48 12.80 34.76
CA ASP A 516 24.59 12.87 33.82
C ASP A 516 24.35 13.98 32.78
N LYS A 517 25.09 15.10 32.93
CA LYS A 517 25.08 16.21 31.97
C LYS A 517 26.05 15.99 30.80
N ALA A 518 27.00 15.07 30.90
CA ALA A 518 27.98 14.80 29.85
C ALA A 518 27.36 14.02 28.69
N ALA A 519 26.46 13.06 28.99
CA ALA A 519 25.77 12.21 28.01
C ALA A 519 24.94 12.96 26.93
N ARG A 520 24.71 14.27 27.07
CA ARG A 520 23.93 15.09 26.12
C ARG A 520 24.77 16.00 25.21
N LYS A 521 26.07 15.72 25.07
CA LYS A 521 27.03 16.48 24.25
C LYS A 521 26.51 16.82 22.84
N ASN A 522 25.99 15.82 22.11
CA ASN A 522 25.52 15.98 20.72
C ASN A 522 23.99 16.26 20.62
N PHE A 523 23.31 16.57 21.73
CA PHE A 523 21.84 16.67 21.76
C PHE A 523 21.28 17.74 20.81
N LYS A 524 22.05 18.78 20.49
CA LYS A 524 21.62 19.82 19.54
C LYS A 524 21.53 19.30 18.11
N GLU A 525 22.52 18.56 17.62
CA GLU A 525 22.48 17.98 16.27
C GLU A 525 21.40 16.88 16.19
N ILE A 526 21.31 16.04 17.23
CA ILE A 526 20.27 14.99 17.36
C ILE A 526 18.85 15.59 17.29
N TYR A 527 18.58 16.64 18.07
CA TYR A 527 17.27 17.28 18.09
C TYR A 527 16.96 18.05 16.79
N ALA A 528 17.97 18.61 16.13
CA ALA A 528 17.82 19.19 14.80
C ALA A 528 17.41 18.12 13.77
N HIS A 529 18.10 16.97 13.73
CA HIS A 529 17.74 15.84 12.86
C HIS A 529 16.34 15.31 13.14
N LEU A 530 15.93 15.18 14.42
CA LEU A 530 14.58 14.79 14.81
C LEU A 530 13.52 15.75 14.25
N LYS A 531 13.73 17.07 14.42
CA LYS A 531 12.82 18.10 13.90
C LYS A 531 12.71 18.05 12.38
N GLU A 532 13.84 18.00 11.69
CA GLU A 532 13.91 18.02 10.23
C GLU A 532 13.24 16.79 9.60
N ASN A 533 13.56 15.59 10.12
CA ASN A 533 13.15 14.34 9.49
C ASN A 533 11.81 13.80 10.01
N TYR A 534 11.51 13.99 11.30
CA TYR A 534 10.31 13.43 11.95
C TYR A 534 9.27 14.50 12.34
N SER A 535 9.52 15.79 12.06
CA SER A 535 8.66 16.93 12.43
C SER A 535 8.18 16.88 13.89
N CYS A 536 9.06 16.37 14.76
CA CYS A 536 8.75 15.98 16.12
C CYS A 536 9.39 16.96 17.09
N GLU A 537 8.56 17.76 17.76
CA GLU A 537 9.00 18.83 18.65
C GLU A 537 8.56 18.58 20.09
N TRP A 538 9.30 19.15 21.05
CA TRP A 538 8.80 19.34 22.40
C TRP A 538 7.97 20.62 22.51
N SER A 539 6.81 20.54 23.15
CA SER A 539 5.94 21.69 23.42
C SER A 539 5.95 22.02 24.92
N PRO A 540 6.18 23.29 25.32
CA PRO A 540 6.11 23.71 26.72
C PRO A 540 4.70 23.67 27.31
N LYS A 541 3.67 23.40 26.49
CA LYS A 541 2.29 23.20 26.95
C LYS A 541 2.02 21.80 27.51
N LEU A 542 2.92 20.84 27.27
CA LEU A 542 2.73 19.45 27.68
C LEU A 542 2.74 19.29 29.20
N GLY A 543 1.60 18.88 29.75
CA GLY A 543 1.50 18.42 31.14
C GLY A 543 2.10 17.02 31.35
N PRO A 544 2.42 16.62 32.61
CA PRO A 544 3.06 15.33 32.90
C PRO A 544 2.25 14.10 32.46
N THR A 545 0.92 14.17 32.43
CA THR A 545 0.01 13.07 32.06
C THR A 545 -0.61 13.25 30.66
N GLU A 546 -0.05 14.13 29.85
CA GLU A 546 -0.49 14.33 28.47
C GLU A 546 0.23 13.40 27.50
N PHE A 547 -0.43 13.06 26.38
CA PHE A 547 0.21 12.27 25.33
C PHE A 547 1.32 13.10 24.69
N ILE A 548 2.56 12.59 24.68
CA ILE A 548 3.77 13.38 24.40
C ILE A 548 3.81 14.03 23.00
N HIS A 549 3.04 13.49 22.05
CA HIS A 549 2.95 14.01 20.68
C HIS A 549 1.68 14.86 20.42
N SER A 550 0.89 15.20 21.45
CA SER A 550 -0.38 15.97 21.31
C SER A 550 -0.26 17.30 20.57
N PHE A 551 0.94 17.88 20.53
CA PHE A 551 1.24 19.17 19.88
C PHE A 551 2.26 19.04 18.73
N CYS A 552 2.51 17.82 18.24
CA CYS A 552 3.35 17.60 17.06
C CYS A 552 2.51 17.56 15.77
N ASN A 553 3.17 17.70 14.62
CA ASN A 553 2.56 17.51 13.31
C ASN A 553 3.54 16.72 12.43
N HIS A 554 3.43 15.39 12.44
CA HIS A 554 4.43 14.50 11.85
C HIS A 554 4.31 14.37 10.31
N PRO A 555 5.38 13.89 9.64
CA PRO A 555 5.36 13.68 8.19
C PRO A 555 4.27 12.73 7.73
N SER A 556 3.89 12.85 6.46
CA SER A 556 2.93 11.93 5.84
C SER A 556 3.46 10.50 5.84
N LYS A 557 2.56 9.51 5.77
CA LYS A 557 2.91 8.10 5.60
C LYS A 557 3.88 7.86 4.41
N LYS A 558 3.75 8.63 3.33
CA LYS A 558 4.64 8.56 2.16
C LYS A 558 6.07 8.99 2.52
N ASP A 559 6.22 10.02 3.34
CA ASP A 559 7.53 10.57 3.71
C ASP A 559 8.20 9.71 4.79
N LEU A 560 7.44 9.16 5.74
CA LEU A 560 7.96 8.16 6.68
C LEU A 560 8.50 6.91 5.97
N VAL A 561 7.89 6.48 4.85
CA VAL A 561 8.44 5.39 4.02
C VAL A 561 9.76 5.79 3.34
N LYS A 562 9.94 7.05 2.91
CA LYS A 562 11.25 7.53 2.41
C LYS A 562 12.32 7.46 3.50
N LEU A 563 11.98 7.85 4.74
CA LEU A 563 12.90 7.75 5.87
C LEU A 563 13.30 6.29 6.15
N LEU A 564 12.35 5.35 6.15
CA LEU A 564 12.64 3.92 6.28
C LEU A 564 13.59 3.42 5.17
N ILE A 565 13.40 3.85 3.92
CA ILE A 565 14.29 3.49 2.81
C ILE A 565 15.71 4.03 3.06
N LYS A 566 15.86 5.31 3.46
CA LYS A 566 17.17 5.90 3.79
C LYS A 566 17.85 5.14 4.93
N LYS A 567 17.11 4.89 6.01
CA LYS A 567 17.55 4.17 7.22
C LYS A 567 17.91 2.71 6.96
N SER A 568 17.25 2.06 6.00
CA SER A 568 17.50 0.64 5.69
C SER A 568 18.91 0.32 5.20
N LYS A 569 19.68 1.32 4.73
CA LYS A 569 21.05 1.14 4.23
C LYS A 569 22.05 0.72 5.31
N SER A 570 21.97 1.31 6.51
CA SER A 570 22.87 1.05 7.65
C SER A 570 22.14 0.50 8.89
N PHE A 571 20.87 0.14 8.74
CA PHE A 571 20.06 -0.41 9.83
C PHE A 571 20.71 -1.68 10.40
N ALA A 572 21.02 -1.66 11.69
CA ALA A 572 21.62 -2.78 12.40
C ALA A 572 22.94 -3.29 11.78
N ASP A 573 23.70 -2.44 11.08
CA ASP A 573 25.05 -2.80 10.63
C ASP A 573 25.94 -3.02 11.86
N ILE A 574 26.31 -4.27 12.14
CA ILE A 574 27.18 -4.62 13.28
C ILE A 574 28.61 -4.06 13.09
N ALA A 575 29.00 -3.81 11.84
CA ALA A 575 30.28 -3.25 11.45
C ALA A 575 30.21 -1.72 11.24
N LEU A 576 29.20 -1.02 11.78
CA LEU A 576 28.99 0.43 11.57
C LEU A 576 30.20 1.28 12.03
N TYR A 577 30.91 0.82 13.05
CA TYR A 577 32.03 1.52 13.69
C TYR A 577 33.42 0.98 13.33
N GLU A 578 33.52 0.05 12.36
CA GLU A 578 34.82 -0.48 11.90
C GLU A 578 35.63 0.57 11.11
N GLU A 579 36.95 0.40 11.06
CA GLU A 579 37.88 1.37 10.48
C GLU A 579 37.56 1.69 9.00
N GLY A 580 37.44 2.98 8.67
CA GLY A 580 37.26 3.48 7.30
C GLY A 580 35.86 3.99 6.97
N LYS A 581 34.82 3.69 7.77
CA LYS A 581 33.47 4.23 7.58
C LYS A 581 33.32 5.62 8.22
N SER A 582 32.88 6.59 7.44
CA SER A 582 32.38 7.88 7.95
C SER A 582 30.89 7.73 8.27
N ILE A 583 30.44 8.19 9.45
CA ILE A 583 29.04 8.07 9.88
C ILE A 583 28.45 9.42 10.30
N SER A 584 27.17 9.62 10.00
CA SER A 584 26.38 10.78 10.39
C SER A 584 26.03 10.77 11.88
N ILE A 585 25.51 11.89 12.39
CA ILE A 585 24.98 11.97 13.75
C ILE A 585 23.90 10.92 14.06
N ASN A 586 23.17 10.45 13.05
CA ASN A 586 22.13 9.43 13.18
C ASN A 586 22.59 8.02 12.75
N GLY A 587 23.91 7.76 12.72
CA GLY A 587 24.45 6.41 12.49
C GLY A 587 24.13 5.87 11.10
N GLN A 588 24.09 6.76 10.10
CA GLN A 588 24.05 6.40 8.69
C GLN A 588 25.43 6.58 8.08
N GLU A 589 25.85 5.61 7.27
CA GLU A 589 27.08 5.72 6.48
C GLU A 589 26.99 6.97 5.59
N VAL A 590 27.98 7.85 5.71
CA VAL A 590 28.15 9.01 4.84
C VAL A 590 28.72 8.48 3.53
N LEU A 591 27.82 8.01 2.68
CA LEU A 591 28.12 7.79 1.28
C LEU A 591 28.46 9.15 0.67
N ASP A 592 29.67 9.29 0.11
CA ASP A 592 29.94 10.37 -0.82
C ASP A 592 28.85 10.36 -1.91
N ASP A 593 28.37 11.54 -2.29
CA ASP A 593 27.49 11.65 -3.45
C ASP A 593 28.22 11.01 -4.62
N LYS A 594 27.62 9.95 -5.20
CA LYS A 594 28.19 9.30 -6.37
C LYS A 594 28.34 10.36 -7.44
N ASP A 595 29.58 10.61 -7.84
CA ASP A 595 29.88 11.64 -8.83
C ASP A 595 29.02 11.41 -10.07
N ILE A 596 28.12 12.36 -10.32
CA ILE A 596 27.14 12.29 -11.40
C ILE A 596 27.77 12.82 -12.69
N ASP A 597 28.98 13.43 -12.63
CA ASP A 597 29.77 13.76 -13.80
C ASP A 597 30.11 12.48 -14.58
N GLY A 598 29.55 12.40 -15.80
CA GLY A 598 29.64 11.24 -16.68
C GLY A 598 28.33 10.43 -16.83
N MET A 599 27.32 10.65 -15.98
CA MET A 599 25.97 10.12 -16.27
C MET A 599 25.24 10.99 -17.30
N LEU A 600 24.88 10.38 -18.43
CA LEU A 600 23.98 10.98 -19.42
C LEU A 600 22.54 11.05 -18.88
N LEU A 601 22.25 12.15 -18.18
CA LEU A 601 20.90 12.51 -17.74
C LEU A 601 20.09 13.12 -18.92
N PRO A 602 18.75 12.99 -18.94
CA PRO A 602 17.92 13.64 -19.94
C PRO A 602 18.11 15.17 -19.91
N PRO A 603 18.07 15.88 -21.06
CA PRO A 603 18.18 17.33 -21.07
C PRO A 603 17.09 17.97 -20.20
N ASN A 604 17.52 18.85 -19.29
CA ASN A 604 16.73 19.53 -18.25
C ASN A 604 16.36 18.72 -16.99
N PHE A 605 16.80 17.46 -16.83
CA PHE A 605 16.72 16.76 -15.54
C PHE A 605 17.81 17.28 -14.60
N LYS A 606 17.41 17.89 -13.47
CA LYS A 606 18.34 18.38 -12.43
C LYS A 606 18.33 17.49 -11.19
N ASP A 607 17.13 17.05 -10.82
CA ASP A 607 16.81 16.22 -9.65
C ASP A 607 15.46 15.51 -9.88
N PHE A 608 15.09 14.61 -8.96
CA PHE A 608 13.83 13.85 -9.07
C PHE A 608 12.55 14.69 -8.94
N ASP A 609 12.61 15.86 -8.29
CA ASP A 609 11.44 16.76 -8.14
C ASP A 609 11.26 17.65 -9.39
N SER A 610 12.35 17.91 -10.12
CA SER A 610 12.36 18.54 -11.45
C SER A 610 11.85 17.63 -12.57
N TYR A 611 11.72 16.32 -12.32
CA TYR A 611 11.19 15.35 -13.28
C TYR A 611 9.67 15.48 -13.42
N GLN A 612 9.24 16.44 -14.24
CA GLN A 612 7.87 16.45 -14.71
C GLN A 612 7.63 15.23 -15.62
N ALA A 613 6.68 14.38 -15.21
CA ALA A 613 6.16 13.28 -16.02
C ALA A 613 5.29 13.80 -17.18
N ASN A 614 5.90 14.57 -18.08
CA ASN A 614 5.24 15.22 -19.23
C ASN A 614 5.14 14.29 -20.44
N GLU A 615 4.56 13.10 -20.27
CA GLU A 615 4.16 12.31 -21.43
C GLU A 615 2.79 11.68 -21.27
N ILE A 616 1.77 12.52 -21.45
CA ILE A 616 0.40 12.07 -21.71
C ILE A 616 0.33 11.67 -23.19
N TYR A 617 0.86 10.50 -23.54
CA TYR A 617 0.62 9.90 -24.86
C TYR A 617 -0.69 9.12 -24.84
N GLU A 618 -1.76 9.77 -25.31
CA GLU A 618 -3.07 9.15 -25.47
C GLU A 618 -3.10 8.26 -26.72
N ALA A 619 -3.33 6.97 -26.49
CA ALA A 619 -3.70 6.00 -27.52
C ALA A 619 -4.65 4.98 -26.89
N PRO A 620 -5.51 4.31 -27.67
CA PRO A 620 -6.44 3.32 -27.15
C PRO A 620 -5.70 2.21 -26.40
N ASP A 621 -6.35 1.66 -25.38
CA ASP A 621 -5.76 0.64 -24.53
C ASP A 621 -5.35 -0.62 -25.30
N PRO A 622 -4.26 -1.27 -24.84
CA PRO A 622 -3.79 -2.53 -25.41
C PRO A 622 -4.80 -3.65 -25.15
N ASP A 623 -4.61 -4.76 -25.85
CA ASP A 623 -5.35 -6.00 -25.66
C ASP A 623 -4.79 -6.76 -24.43
N THR A 624 -4.86 -6.13 -23.26
CA THR A 624 -4.14 -6.50 -22.01
C THR A 624 -4.23 -7.99 -21.69
N ASP A 625 -5.44 -8.54 -21.57
CA ASP A 625 -5.67 -9.93 -21.13
C ASP A 625 -5.18 -10.97 -22.15
N GLU A 626 -5.19 -10.61 -23.43
CA GLU A 626 -4.75 -11.48 -24.54
C GLU A 626 -3.23 -11.40 -24.72
N LEU A 627 -2.62 -10.23 -24.47
CA LEU A 627 -1.18 -10.05 -24.46
C LEU A 627 -0.52 -10.75 -23.26
N GLU A 628 -1.18 -10.78 -22.10
CA GLU A 628 -0.68 -11.42 -20.87
C GLU A 628 -0.33 -12.90 -21.08
N GLN A 629 -1.05 -13.60 -21.97
CA GLN A 629 -0.78 -14.99 -22.37
C GLN A 629 0.62 -15.20 -22.97
N PHE A 630 1.28 -14.14 -23.46
CA PHE A 630 2.62 -14.21 -24.02
C PHE A 630 3.72 -13.92 -23.00
N ARG A 631 3.41 -13.44 -21.78
CA ARG A 631 4.43 -13.10 -20.77
C ARG A 631 5.25 -14.34 -20.40
N ASN A 632 6.54 -14.32 -20.72
CA ASN A 632 7.46 -15.45 -20.51
C ASN A 632 7.01 -16.79 -21.13
N ALA A 633 6.11 -16.79 -22.13
CA ALA A 633 5.61 -18.01 -22.78
C ALA A 633 6.70 -18.82 -23.50
N PHE A 634 7.85 -18.20 -23.79
CA PHE A 634 9.02 -18.78 -24.46
C PHE A 634 10.28 -18.59 -23.60
N LEU A 635 10.13 -18.67 -22.27
CA LEU A 635 11.21 -18.42 -21.31
C LEU A 635 12.40 -19.36 -21.53
N GLY A 636 13.58 -18.77 -21.80
CA GLY A 636 14.82 -19.52 -21.97
C GLY A 636 15.14 -19.90 -23.42
N GLU A 637 14.15 -19.86 -24.31
CA GLU A 637 14.30 -20.19 -25.74
C GLU A 637 15.09 -19.11 -26.52
N ARG A 638 15.47 -19.42 -27.76
CA ARG A 638 16.00 -18.44 -28.72
C ARG A 638 14.98 -18.06 -29.78
N CYS A 639 15.16 -16.87 -30.39
CA CYS A 639 14.37 -16.44 -31.55
C CYS A 639 15.20 -15.65 -32.56
N PHE A 640 14.67 -15.52 -33.77
CA PHE A 640 15.26 -14.73 -34.86
C PHE A 640 14.34 -13.56 -35.22
N ILE A 641 14.88 -12.34 -35.28
CA ILE A 641 14.16 -11.17 -35.80
C ILE A 641 14.67 -10.91 -37.21
N ILE A 642 13.75 -11.05 -38.18
CA ILE A 642 14.02 -10.93 -39.59
C ILE A 642 13.68 -9.49 -40.03
N GLY A 643 14.72 -8.75 -40.41
CA GLY A 643 14.64 -7.43 -41.01
C GLY A 643 14.27 -7.51 -42.48
N ASN A 644 14.35 -6.37 -43.17
CA ASN A 644 13.94 -6.25 -44.58
C ASN A 644 15.06 -5.71 -45.49
N GLY A 645 16.31 -5.60 -45.02
CA GLY A 645 17.43 -5.13 -45.84
C GLY A 645 17.86 -6.13 -46.93
N PRO A 646 18.66 -5.70 -47.92
CA PRO A 646 18.96 -6.49 -49.11
C PRO A 646 19.71 -7.80 -48.83
N SER A 647 20.58 -7.84 -47.81
CA SER A 647 21.28 -9.05 -47.37
C SER A 647 20.36 -10.23 -47.04
N LEU A 648 19.06 -10.00 -46.76
CA LEU A 648 18.09 -11.07 -46.54
C LEU A 648 18.00 -12.05 -47.73
N ASN A 649 18.36 -11.61 -48.94
CA ASN A 649 18.44 -12.47 -50.12
C ASN A 649 19.62 -13.47 -50.09
N GLU A 650 20.60 -13.26 -49.22
CA GLU A 650 21.76 -14.13 -49.00
C GLU A 650 21.55 -15.13 -47.84
N HIS A 651 20.43 -15.06 -47.12
CA HIS A 651 20.13 -15.96 -46.00
C HIS A 651 19.21 -17.12 -46.43
N ASP A 652 19.64 -18.36 -46.17
CA ASP A 652 18.77 -19.53 -46.34
C ASP A 652 17.76 -19.65 -45.19
N LEU A 653 16.57 -19.07 -45.39
CA LEU A 653 15.47 -19.11 -44.43
C LEU A 653 14.96 -20.54 -44.14
N SER A 654 15.31 -21.57 -44.92
CA SER A 654 14.92 -22.95 -44.65
C SER A 654 15.54 -23.51 -43.37
N LEU A 655 16.67 -22.94 -42.94
CA LEU A 655 17.34 -23.27 -41.67
C LEU A 655 16.49 -22.87 -40.45
N LEU A 656 15.62 -21.86 -40.57
CA LEU A 656 14.75 -21.35 -39.50
C LEU A 656 13.49 -22.17 -39.27
N LYS A 657 13.27 -23.27 -40.00
CA LYS A 657 12.01 -24.05 -39.96
C LYS A 657 11.58 -24.56 -38.58
N ASN A 658 12.51 -24.68 -37.64
CA ASN A 658 12.30 -25.16 -36.27
C ASN A 658 12.56 -24.05 -35.22
N GLU A 659 12.70 -22.79 -35.63
CA GLU A 659 13.04 -21.66 -34.76
C GLU A 659 11.82 -20.73 -34.60
N TYR A 660 11.76 -19.99 -33.49
CA TYR A 660 10.80 -18.90 -33.33
C TYR A 660 11.28 -17.67 -34.11
N THR A 661 10.42 -17.11 -34.99
CA THR A 661 10.84 -16.00 -35.85
C THR A 661 9.84 -14.84 -35.88
N PHE A 662 10.36 -13.62 -35.83
CA PHE A 662 9.60 -12.39 -36.09
C PHE A 662 9.87 -11.89 -37.52
N GLY A 663 8.82 -11.67 -38.32
CA GLY A 663 8.90 -10.96 -39.60
C GLY A 663 8.13 -9.64 -39.56
N VAL A 664 8.56 -8.64 -40.33
CA VAL A 664 8.06 -7.26 -40.17
C VAL A 664 7.60 -6.59 -41.46
N ASN A 665 6.64 -5.67 -41.34
CA ASN A 665 6.20 -4.78 -42.43
C ASN A 665 5.92 -5.57 -43.73
N SER A 666 6.57 -5.29 -44.86
CA SER A 666 6.22 -5.93 -46.15
C SER A 666 6.81 -7.35 -46.36
N PHE A 667 7.09 -8.09 -45.29
CA PHE A 667 7.66 -9.46 -45.35
C PHE A 667 6.87 -10.45 -46.22
N PHE A 668 5.58 -10.18 -46.47
CA PHE A 668 4.74 -10.97 -47.38
C PHE A 668 5.31 -11.10 -48.81
N TYR A 669 6.18 -10.19 -49.29
CA TYR A 669 6.94 -10.40 -50.53
C TYR A 669 7.87 -11.62 -50.42
N LYS A 670 8.67 -11.73 -49.34
CA LYS A 670 9.59 -12.86 -49.13
C LYS A 670 8.84 -14.19 -48.99
N THR A 671 7.65 -14.18 -48.38
CA THR A 671 6.76 -15.35 -48.33
C THR A 671 6.26 -15.78 -49.71
N ARG A 672 6.03 -14.85 -50.66
CA ARG A 672 5.63 -15.21 -52.03
C ARG A 672 6.77 -15.87 -52.80
N GLU A 673 8.00 -15.39 -52.60
CA GLU A 673 9.20 -15.96 -53.22
C GLU A 673 9.56 -17.34 -52.68
N THR A 674 9.56 -17.50 -51.35
CA THR A 674 10.19 -18.64 -50.66
C THR A 674 9.20 -19.61 -50.00
N GLY A 675 7.94 -19.22 -49.87
CA GLY A 675 6.95 -19.92 -49.03
C GLY A 675 7.14 -19.74 -47.52
N PHE A 676 8.27 -19.20 -47.06
CA PHE A 676 8.59 -19.05 -45.63
C PHE A 676 7.61 -18.08 -44.93
N ARG A 677 7.16 -18.44 -43.72
CA ARG A 677 6.23 -17.65 -42.90
C ARG A 677 6.77 -17.49 -41.48
N PRO A 678 6.78 -16.28 -40.92
CA PRO A 678 7.25 -16.08 -39.56
C PRO A 678 6.19 -16.51 -38.53
N THR A 679 6.62 -16.97 -37.36
CA THR A 679 5.77 -17.25 -36.19
C THR A 679 5.01 -16.01 -35.74
N PHE A 680 5.72 -14.88 -35.63
CA PHE A 680 5.18 -13.60 -35.20
C PHE A 680 5.32 -12.58 -36.34
N TYR A 681 4.25 -11.88 -36.68
CA TYR A 681 4.25 -10.86 -37.73
C TYR A 681 3.90 -9.49 -37.14
N VAL A 682 4.75 -8.49 -37.36
CA VAL A 682 4.60 -7.17 -36.73
C VAL A 682 4.60 -6.05 -37.78
N VAL A 683 3.59 -5.19 -37.75
CA VAL A 683 3.52 -4.01 -38.64
C VAL A 683 3.37 -2.76 -37.79
N GLU A 684 4.39 -1.91 -37.83
CA GLU A 684 4.45 -0.64 -37.11
C GLU A 684 4.42 0.56 -38.05
N ASP A 685 5.03 0.47 -39.24
CA ASP A 685 5.18 1.65 -40.09
C ASP A 685 3.86 2.12 -40.72
N SER A 686 3.62 3.43 -40.55
CA SER A 686 2.40 4.13 -40.96
C SER A 686 2.21 4.28 -42.47
N SER A 687 3.28 4.29 -43.27
CA SER A 687 3.20 4.29 -44.74
C SER A 687 2.97 2.88 -45.25
N VAL A 688 3.74 1.90 -44.74
CA VAL A 688 3.59 0.48 -45.10
C VAL A 688 2.16 -0.01 -44.90
N ILE A 689 1.54 0.26 -43.74
CA ILE A 689 0.17 -0.22 -43.46
C ILE A 689 -0.90 0.46 -44.32
N LYS A 690 -0.71 1.72 -44.72
CA LYS A 690 -1.65 2.45 -45.59
C LYS A 690 -1.54 1.96 -47.04
N GLU A 691 -0.32 1.88 -47.57
CA GLU A 691 -0.07 1.53 -48.97
C GLU A 691 -0.32 0.05 -49.27
N ASN A 692 -0.07 -0.85 -48.30
CA ASN A 692 -0.18 -2.31 -48.49
C ASN A 692 -1.36 -2.93 -47.70
N LEU A 693 -2.39 -2.15 -47.35
CA LEU A 693 -3.46 -2.55 -46.43
C LEU A 693 -4.17 -3.86 -46.81
N LYS A 694 -4.43 -4.08 -48.12
CA LYS A 694 -5.07 -5.30 -48.62
C LYS A 694 -4.21 -6.53 -48.39
N GLU A 695 -2.91 -6.41 -48.66
CA GLU A 695 -1.94 -7.50 -48.52
C GLU A 695 -1.76 -7.88 -47.06
N ILE A 696 -1.54 -6.89 -46.19
CA ILE A 696 -1.34 -7.08 -44.74
C ILE A 696 -2.55 -7.77 -44.09
N LYS A 697 -3.78 -7.43 -44.50
CA LYS A 697 -5.00 -8.13 -44.06
C LYS A 697 -5.02 -9.59 -44.50
N SER A 698 -4.68 -9.85 -45.75
CA SER A 698 -4.70 -11.21 -46.35
C SER A 698 -3.56 -12.12 -45.90
N PHE A 699 -2.44 -11.54 -45.44
CA PHE A 699 -1.25 -12.28 -45.04
C PHE A 699 -1.52 -13.15 -43.81
N TYR A 700 -1.21 -14.45 -43.91
CA TYR A 700 -1.34 -15.39 -42.79
C TYR A 700 0.00 -15.59 -42.06
N ALA A 701 -0.06 -15.43 -40.74
CA ALA A 701 0.96 -15.80 -39.75
C ALA A 701 0.25 -16.32 -38.48
N PRO A 702 0.89 -17.20 -37.66
CA PRO A 702 0.30 -17.73 -36.43
C PRO A 702 -0.10 -16.66 -35.41
N PHE A 703 0.69 -15.58 -35.29
CA PHE A 703 0.38 -14.43 -34.44
C PHE A 703 0.73 -13.12 -35.16
N LYS A 704 -0.12 -12.09 -35.03
CA LYS A 704 0.04 -10.77 -35.64
C LYS A 704 -0.05 -9.67 -34.58
N PHE A 705 0.90 -8.74 -34.56
CA PHE A 705 0.94 -7.63 -33.61
C PHE A 705 0.88 -6.27 -34.33
N PHE A 706 0.03 -5.37 -33.85
CA PHE A 706 -0.14 -4.02 -34.40
C PHE A 706 -0.28 -2.97 -33.29
N PRO A 707 0.20 -1.73 -33.48
CA PRO A 707 -0.16 -0.60 -32.63
C PRO A 707 -1.69 -0.41 -32.50
N THR A 708 -2.19 -0.06 -31.31
CA THR A 708 -3.63 0.15 -31.05
C THR A 708 -4.28 1.22 -31.93
N VAL A 709 -3.51 2.20 -32.40
CA VAL A 709 -3.94 3.19 -33.41
C VAL A 709 -4.36 2.56 -34.75
N TYR A 710 -3.98 1.30 -35.03
CA TYR A 710 -4.36 0.56 -36.23
C TYR A 710 -5.58 -0.35 -36.04
N LYS A 711 -6.27 -0.32 -34.87
CA LYS A 711 -7.54 -1.03 -34.62
C LYS A 711 -8.64 -0.70 -35.66
N ARG A 712 -8.59 0.48 -36.30
CA ARG A 712 -9.50 0.89 -37.40
C ARG A 712 -9.04 0.42 -38.79
N LEU A 713 -7.78 0.02 -38.94
CA LEU A 713 -7.20 -0.38 -40.23
C LEU A 713 -7.24 -1.90 -40.41
N HIS A 714 -6.80 -2.68 -39.42
CA HIS A 714 -6.82 -4.15 -39.44
C HIS A 714 -7.94 -4.68 -38.54
N PRO A 715 -8.78 -5.63 -39.00
CA PRO A 715 -9.82 -6.22 -38.15
C PRO A 715 -9.20 -7.08 -37.04
N LYS A 716 -9.86 -7.15 -35.88
CA LYS A 716 -9.54 -8.14 -34.84
C LYS A 716 -9.87 -9.55 -35.35
N GLN A 717 -8.96 -10.48 -35.14
CA GLN A 717 -9.06 -11.92 -35.44
C GLN A 717 -8.40 -12.69 -34.29
N PRO A 718 -8.65 -14.01 -34.11
CA PRO A 718 -8.10 -14.78 -32.99
C PRO A 718 -6.56 -14.79 -32.89
N ASN A 719 -5.86 -14.52 -34.01
CA ASN A 719 -4.40 -14.40 -34.07
C ASN A 719 -3.89 -12.95 -34.09
N THR A 720 -4.74 -11.95 -33.82
CA THR A 720 -4.40 -10.52 -33.95
C THR A 720 -4.44 -9.84 -32.59
N PHE A 721 -3.35 -9.18 -32.21
CA PHE A 721 -3.14 -8.55 -30.91
C PHE A 721 -2.72 -7.09 -31.10
N PHE A 722 -3.34 -6.19 -30.35
CA PHE A 722 -3.04 -4.77 -30.40
C PHE A 722 -2.30 -4.29 -29.16
N PHE A 723 -1.10 -3.73 -29.33
CA PHE A 723 -0.29 -3.16 -28.25
C PHE A 723 -0.32 -1.62 -28.28
N LYS A 724 -0.28 -0.98 -27.11
CA LYS A 724 -0.19 0.48 -27.03
C LYS A 724 1.23 0.90 -27.39
N MET A 725 1.39 1.64 -28.49
CA MET A 725 2.71 2.10 -28.92
C MET A 725 2.93 3.56 -28.57
N ASN A 726 3.82 3.82 -27.62
CA ASN A 726 4.20 5.17 -27.24
C ASN A 726 5.08 5.81 -28.32
N ARG A 727 4.63 6.96 -28.85
CA ARG A 727 5.26 7.67 -29.97
C ARG A 727 6.18 8.83 -29.57
N GLY A 728 6.41 9.06 -28.28
CA GLY A 728 7.19 10.21 -27.79
C GLY A 728 8.57 10.39 -28.43
N PHE A 729 9.23 9.30 -28.82
CA PHE A 729 10.51 9.34 -29.54
C PHE A 729 10.44 10.15 -30.86
N TYR A 730 9.30 10.14 -31.55
CA TYR A 730 9.07 10.84 -32.81
C TYR A 730 8.49 12.26 -32.66
N GLU A 731 7.80 12.55 -31.55
CA GLU A 731 7.07 13.80 -31.38
C GLU A 731 7.95 14.89 -30.78
N LYS A 732 8.26 15.96 -31.54
CA LYS A 732 9.14 17.06 -31.11
C LYS A 732 8.69 17.80 -29.84
N SER A 733 7.42 17.67 -29.46
CA SER A 733 6.84 18.23 -28.25
C SER A 733 6.95 17.32 -27.02
N SER A 734 7.37 16.06 -27.18
CA SER A 734 7.64 15.17 -26.05
C SER A 734 9.00 15.50 -25.43
N PRO A 735 9.14 15.45 -24.08
CA PRO A 735 10.44 15.50 -23.43
C PRO A 735 11.34 14.30 -23.80
N ASN A 736 10.74 13.22 -24.35
CA ASN A 736 11.43 12.02 -24.81
C ASN A 736 11.74 12.05 -26.32
N PHE A 737 11.63 13.19 -27.00
CA PHE A 737 11.96 13.30 -28.43
C PHE A 737 13.42 12.85 -28.68
N CYS A 738 13.60 11.84 -29.52
CA CYS A 738 14.88 11.17 -29.77
C CYS A 738 15.57 10.54 -28.53
N VAL A 739 14.88 10.38 -27.38
CA VAL A 739 15.42 9.74 -26.16
C VAL A 739 15.08 8.23 -26.15
N PRO A 740 16.06 7.32 -26.24
CA PRO A 740 15.81 5.88 -26.25
C PRO A 740 15.12 5.38 -24.98
N ARG A 741 14.10 4.54 -25.13
CA ARG A 741 13.37 3.90 -24.01
C ARG A 741 12.97 2.49 -24.38
N PHE A 742 12.91 1.58 -23.42
CA PHE A 742 12.63 0.16 -23.65
C PHE A 742 11.59 -0.34 -22.66
N SER A 743 10.55 -1.00 -23.15
CA SER A 743 9.52 -1.61 -22.31
C SER A 743 9.81 -3.09 -22.08
N THR A 744 9.57 -3.53 -20.86
CA THR A 744 9.61 -4.93 -20.45
C THR A 744 8.21 -5.54 -20.32
N ASP A 745 7.14 -4.78 -20.62
CA ASP A 745 5.76 -5.14 -20.33
C ASP A 745 4.79 -4.70 -21.45
N ALA A 746 4.52 -5.60 -22.40
CA ALA A 746 3.70 -5.30 -23.57
C ALA A 746 2.21 -5.04 -23.25
N THR A 747 1.72 -5.45 -22.08
CA THR A 747 0.33 -5.18 -21.65
C THR A 747 0.09 -3.74 -21.20
N LYS A 748 1.16 -2.94 -21.07
CA LYS A 748 1.10 -1.52 -20.72
C LYS A 748 1.36 -0.65 -21.93
N GLU A 749 2.59 -0.70 -22.44
CA GLU A 749 3.03 0.04 -23.62
C GLU A 749 4.34 -0.51 -24.18
N LEU A 750 4.61 -0.26 -25.46
CA LEU A 750 5.91 -0.47 -26.12
C LEU A 750 6.38 0.86 -26.71
N PHE A 751 7.68 1.16 -26.63
CA PHE A 751 8.23 2.41 -27.15
C PHE A 751 8.67 2.25 -28.62
N CYS A 752 8.27 3.18 -29.48
CA CYS A 752 8.82 3.26 -30.83
C CYS A 752 10.31 3.68 -30.80
N GLY A 753 11.09 3.29 -31.82
CA GLY A 753 12.54 3.50 -31.82
C GLY A 753 13.17 3.57 -33.21
N GLN A 754 12.51 4.28 -34.14
CA GLN A 754 12.93 4.49 -35.54
C GLN A 754 12.98 3.23 -36.43
N SER A 755 12.91 2.02 -35.86
CA SER A 755 12.76 0.75 -36.58
C SER A 755 11.73 -0.16 -35.92
N VAL A 756 10.84 -0.76 -36.71
CA VAL A 756 9.84 -1.77 -36.27
C VAL A 756 10.48 -2.93 -35.49
N THR A 757 11.71 -3.28 -35.83
CA THR A 757 12.49 -4.35 -35.16
C THR A 757 12.77 -4.03 -33.68
N TYR A 758 12.72 -2.76 -33.28
CA TYR A 758 12.82 -2.35 -31.88
C TYR A 758 11.58 -2.70 -31.06
N ILE A 759 10.39 -2.71 -31.67
CA ILE A 759 9.17 -3.27 -31.07
C ILE A 759 9.34 -4.78 -30.90
N ASN A 760 9.89 -5.49 -31.90
CA ASN A 760 10.14 -6.92 -31.80
C ASN A 760 11.12 -7.27 -30.68
N LEU A 761 12.17 -6.46 -30.45
CA LEU A 761 13.09 -6.67 -29.33
C LEU A 761 12.38 -6.56 -27.97
N GLN A 762 11.47 -5.60 -27.81
CA GLN A 762 10.66 -5.48 -26.58
C GLN A 762 9.66 -6.63 -26.43
N LEU A 763 9.00 -7.05 -27.52
CA LEU A 763 8.12 -8.23 -27.53
C LEU A 763 8.89 -9.52 -27.19
N ALA A 764 10.08 -9.72 -27.76
CA ALA A 764 10.91 -10.88 -27.49
C ALA A 764 11.40 -10.92 -26.03
N TYR A 765 11.74 -9.76 -25.46
CA TYR A 765 12.05 -9.64 -24.03
C TYR A 765 10.85 -10.02 -23.16
N TYR A 766 9.68 -9.44 -23.44
CA TYR A 766 8.43 -9.71 -22.73
C TYR A 766 8.01 -11.20 -22.82
N MET A 767 8.27 -11.83 -23.96
CA MET A 767 8.03 -13.25 -24.23
C MET A 767 9.00 -14.21 -23.55
N GLY A 768 10.08 -13.71 -22.95
CA GLY A 768 11.03 -14.51 -22.16
C GLY A 768 12.23 -15.07 -22.92
N PHE A 769 12.39 -14.76 -24.21
CA PHE A 769 13.51 -15.27 -25.01
C PHE A 769 14.85 -14.86 -24.41
N LYS A 770 15.76 -15.83 -24.29
CA LYS A 770 17.10 -15.66 -23.72
C LYS A 770 18.11 -15.15 -24.75
N GLU A 771 17.99 -15.60 -25.99
CA GLU A 771 18.86 -15.22 -27.10
C GLU A 771 18.04 -14.74 -28.30
N VAL A 772 18.43 -13.60 -28.88
CA VAL A 772 17.76 -13.01 -30.05
C VAL A 772 18.77 -12.78 -31.15
N TYR A 773 18.53 -13.35 -32.33
CA TYR A 773 19.43 -13.24 -33.48
C TYR A 773 18.81 -12.34 -34.55
N LEU A 774 19.49 -11.27 -34.92
CA LEU A 774 19.04 -10.33 -35.94
C LEU A 774 19.59 -10.71 -37.31
N ILE A 775 18.73 -10.86 -38.32
CA ILE A 775 19.13 -11.12 -39.73
C ILE A 775 18.47 -10.11 -40.68
N GLY A 776 19.08 -9.81 -41.83
CA GLY A 776 18.56 -8.81 -42.77
C GLY A 776 18.60 -7.36 -42.23
N MET A 777 19.60 -7.04 -41.39
CA MET A 777 19.80 -5.72 -40.75
C MET A 777 21.03 -4.99 -41.30
N ASP A 778 21.03 -4.73 -42.61
CA ASP A 778 22.17 -4.18 -43.37
C ASP A 778 22.72 -2.83 -42.84
N PHE A 779 21.88 -2.06 -42.15
CA PHE A 779 22.23 -0.81 -41.44
C PHE A 779 22.99 0.22 -42.30
N SER A 780 22.71 0.20 -43.60
CA SER A 780 23.26 1.09 -44.63
C SER A 780 22.15 1.37 -45.64
N TYR A 781 22.11 2.59 -46.17
CA TYR A 781 21.03 3.07 -47.05
C TYR A 781 21.59 4.01 -48.10
N ILE A 782 21.12 3.85 -49.34
CA ILE A 782 21.35 4.73 -50.49
C ILE A 782 20.06 5.53 -50.70
N ILE A 783 20.14 6.86 -50.68
CA ILE A 783 19.02 7.73 -51.07
C ILE A 783 19.31 8.21 -52.50
N PRO A 784 18.57 7.78 -53.53
CA PRO A 784 18.78 8.26 -54.90
C PRO A 784 18.43 9.74 -55.03
N ASP A 785 19.27 10.51 -55.74
CA ASP A 785 19.08 11.96 -55.95
C ASP A 785 17.78 12.31 -56.70
N SER A 786 17.18 11.34 -57.41
CA SER A 786 15.93 11.50 -58.15
C SER A 786 14.68 11.57 -57.25
N HIS A 787 14.76 11.02 -56.04
CA HIS A 787 13.63 10.92 -55.14
C HIS A 787 13.17 12.29 -54.60
N LYS A 788 11.85 12.53 -54.62
CA LYS A 788 11.28 13.79 -54.11
C LYS A 788 11.17 13.74 -52.58
N ARG A 789 11.82 14.70 -51.90
CA ARG A 789 11.82 14.81 -50.44
C ARG A 789 10.82 15.84 -49.92
N SER A 790 10.03 15.48 -48.91
CA SER A 790 9.17 16.37 -48.13
C SER A 790 9.38 16.11 -46.64
N GLY A 791 10.22 16.94 -46.00
CA GLY A 791 10.65 16.71 -44.62
C GLY A 791 11.45 15.41 -44.46
N ASP A 792 10.95 14.51 -43.62
CA ASP A 792 11.53 13.16 -43.43
C ASP A 792 10.89 12.09 -44.33
N VAL A 793 9.93 12.45 -45.20
CA VAL A 793 9.29 11.52 -46.17
C VAL A 793 9.93 11.68 -47.56
N LEU A 794 10.19 10.55 -48.20
CA LEU A 794 10.75 10.41 -49.55
C LEU A 794 9.72 9.70 -50.44
N LEU A 795 9.43 10.26 -51.62
CA LEU A 795 8.65 9.61 -52.68
C LEU A 795 9.60 8.99 -53.69
N SER A 796 9.51 7.67 -53.85
CA SER A 796 10.35 6.91 -54.78
C SER A 796 9.88 7.03 -56.22
N ASP A 797 10.84 7.11 -57.15
CA ASP A 797 10.64 7.11 -58.60
C ASP A 797 11.43 6.01 -59.34
N SER A 798 12.06 5.10 -58.59
CA SER A 798 12.87 3.98 -59.13
C SER A 798 12.56 2.66 -58.41
N ASP A 799 13.21 1.56 -58.82
CA ASP A 799 13.30 0.35 -58.00
C ASP A 799 14.01 0.66 -56.65
N ASP A 800 13.62 -0.05 -55.58
CA ASP A 800 14.18 0.13 -54.22
C ASP A 800 15.49 -0.67 -54.03
N PRO A 801 16.64 -0.02 -53.79
CA PRO A 801 17.92 -0.70 -53.54
C PRO A 801 18.16 -1.04 -52.06
N ASN A 802 17.31 -0.55 -51.14
CA ASN A 802 17.53 -0.59 -49.70
C ASN A 802 16.82 -1.74 -48.98
N HIS A 803 16.03 -2.53 -49.72
CA HIS A 803 15.28 -3.65 -49.20
C HIS A 803 15.42 -4.88 -50.09
N PHE A 804 15.08 -6.06 -49.55
CA PHE A 804 15.23 -7.34 -50.27
C PHE A 804 14.41 -7.47 -51.57
N HIS A 805 13.42 -6.60 -51.80
CA HIS A 805 12.53 -6.66 -52.95
C HIS A 805 12.37 -5.27 -53.58
N LYS A 806 12.61 -5.15 -54.90
CA LYS A 806 12.57 -3.88 -55.63
C LYS A 806 11.26 -3.08 -55.49
N ASP A 807 10.13 -3.78 -55.38
CA ASP A 807 8.80 -3.16 -55.21
C ASP A 807 8.47 -2.83 -53.74
N TYR A 808 9.42 -2.97 -52.79
CA TYR A 808 9.17 -2.74 -51.36
C TYR A 808 8.81 -1.26 -51.12
N PHE A 809 9.72 -0.32 -51.45
CA PHE A 809 9.46 1.10 -51.68
C PHE A 809 9.82 1.54 -53.13
N GLY A 810 9.49 0.69 -54.11
CA GLY A 810 9.65 1.02 -55.52
C GLY A 810 8.78 2.20 -56.00
N ALA A 811 8.92 2.55 -57.27
CA ALA A 811 8.34 3.75 -57.88
C ALA A 811 6.86 3.99 -57.50
N GLY A 812 6.56 5.20 -57.01
CA GLY A 812 5.24 5.64 -56.56
C GLY A 812 4.95 5.44 -55.07
N LYS A 813 5.81 4.76 -54.31
CA LYS A 813 5.66 4.55 -52.85
C LYS A 813 6.38 5.59 -52.00
N THR A 814 5.96 5.73 -50.74
CA THR A 814 6.61 6.61 -49.77
C THR A 814 7.38 5.85 -48.70
N TRP A 815 8.59 6.32 -48.39
CA TRP A 815 9.42 5.85 -47.29
C TRP A 815 9.93 7.00 -46.42
N LYS A 816 10.55 6.66 -45.29
CA LYS A 816 11.07 7.64 -44.33
C LYS A 816 12.59 7.59 -44.27
N ASP A 817 13.22 8.73 -44.09
CA ASP A 817 14.65 8.82 -43.79
C ASP A 817 14.96 7.97 -42.53
N PRO A 818 15.84 6.95 -42.62
CA PRO A 818 16.00 5.94 -41.59
C PRO A 818 16.69 6.45 -40.31
N LYS A 819 17.41 7.58 -40.34
CA LYS A 819 18.14 8.16 -39.19
C LYS A 819 18.91 7.09 -38.38
N LEU A 820 19.94 6.49 -38.99
CA LEU A 820 20.70 5.36 -38.42
C LEU A 820 21.26 5.64 -37.02
N ASP A 821 21.60 6.89 -36.72
CA ASP A 821 22.00 7.36 -35.38
C ASP A 821 20.92 7.07 -34.33
N ARG A 822 19.65 7.34 -34.65
CA ARG A 822 18.48 7.13 -33.79
C ARG A 822 18.15 5.65 -33.63
N VAL A 823 18.23 4.86 -34.70
CA VAL A 823 18.06 3.40 -34.63
C VAL A 823 19.15 2.81 -33.74
N GLY A 824 20.40 3.24 -33.91
CA GLY A 824 21.54 2.77 -33.13
C GLY A 824 21.43 3.08 -31.63
N ASN A 825 20.94 4.28 -31.28
CA ASN A 825 20.71 4.65 -29.89
C ASN A 825 19.62 3.78 -29.22
N ASN A 826 18.55 3.46 -29.94
CA ASN A 826 17.54 2.50 -29.46
C ASN A 826 18.12 1.09 -29.32
N TYR A 827 18.86 0.58 -30.30
CA TYR A 827 19.51 -0.74 -30.20
C TYR A 827 20.49 -0.85 -29.03
N ARG A 828 21.23 0.21 -28.68
CA ARG A 828 22.05 0.26 -27.46
C ARG A 828 21.21 0.13 -26.18
N MET A 829 20.06 0.80 -26.11
CA MET A 829 19.13 0.66 -24.98
C MET A 829 18.55 -0.77 -24.89
N ALA A 830 18.18 -1.39 -26.00
CA ALA A 830 17.79 -2.81 -26.03
C ALA A 830 18.91 -3.72 -25.51
N LYS A 831 20.16 -3.49 -25.95
CA LYS A 831 21.32 -4.26 -25.47
C LYS A 831 21.45 -4.20 -23.95
N VAL A 832 21.38 -3.01 -23.35
CA VAL A 832 21.41 -2.82 -21.89
C VAL A 832 20.27 -3.59 -21.21
N ALA A 833 19.04 -3.47 -21.73
CA ALA A 833 17.88 -4.16 -21.16
C ALA A 833 18.06 -5.70 -21.14
N PHE A 834 18.48 -6.30 -22.25
CA PHE A 834 18.74 -7.75 -22.33
C PHE A 834 19.92 -8.18 -21.45
N GLU A 835 21.06 -7.49 -21.52
CA GLU A 835 22.29 -7.92 -20.83
C GLU A 835 22.18 -7.77 -19.31
N SER A 836 21.41 -6.79 -18.81
CA SER A 836 21.17 -6.59 -17.37
C SER A 836 20.53 -7.79 -16.65
N VAL A 837 19.88 -8.69 -17.39
CA VAL A 837 19.24 -9.92 -16.88
C VAL A 837 19.84 -11.20 -17.48
N GLY A 838 21.07 -11.13 -17.99
CA GLY A 838 21.79 -12.30 -18.54
C GLY A 838 21.24 -12.85 -19.86
N ARG A 839 20.46 -12.04 -20.60
CA ARG A 839 19.97 -12.36 -21.95
C ARG A 839 20.84 -11.67 -23.00
N LYS A 840 20.79 -12.13 -24.26
CA LYS A 840 21.68 -11.67 -25.33
C LYS A 840 20.96 -11.37 -26.63
N VAL A 841 21.49 -10.38 -27.36
CA VAL A 841 21.09 -10.04 -28.73
C VAL A 841 22.34 -10.09 -29.60
N TYR A 842 22.27 -10.83 -30.70
CA TYR A 842 23.36 -11.08 -31.65
C TYR A 842 23.01 -10.54 -33.04
N ASN A 843 24.00 -10.06 -33.78
CA ASN A 843 23.85 -9.79 -35.21
C ASN A 843 24.28 -11.04 -36.01
N ALA A 844 23.34 -11.70 -36.65
CA ALA A 844 23.58 -12.82 -37.57
C ALA A 844 23.37 -12.43 -39.06
N THR A 845 23.30 -11.13 -39.35
CA THR A 845 23.17 -10.63 -40.73
C THR A 845 24.43 -10.94 -41.53
N VAL A 846 24.29 -11.59 -42.69
CA VAL A 846 25.35 -11.68 -43.69
C VAL A 846 25.73 -10.27 -44.17
N GLY A 847 26.97 -9.85 -43.92
CA GLY A 847 27.42 -8.49 -44.25
C GLY A 847 26.75 -7.39 -43.39
N GLY A 848 26.52 -6.21 -44.00
CA GLY A 848 25.94 -5.05 -43.34
C GLY A 848 26.82 -4.36 -42.29
N SER A 849 26.38 -3.19 -41.81
CA SER A 849 27.15 -2.28 -40.95
C SER A 849 26.70 -2.24 -39.48
N LEU A 850 25.90 -3.22 -39.02
CA LEU A 850 25.38 -3.26 -37.65
C LEU A 850 26.38 -3.88 -36.66
N GLU A 851 27.22 -3.05 -36.04
CA GLU A 851 28.26 -3.48 -35.07
C GLU A 851 27.91 -3.24 -33.59
N ILE A 852 26.62 -2.98 -33.26
CA ILE A 852 26.18 -2.72 -31.88
C ILE A 852 26.06 -4.02 -31.05
N PHE A 853 25.66 -5.10 -31.73
CA PHE A 853 25.47 -6.43 -31.18
C PHE A 853 26.63 -7.34 -31.60
N GLU A 854 26.95 -8.33 -30.78
CA GLU A 854 28.00 -9.29 -31.11
C GLU A 854 27.64 -10.06 -32.39
N ARG A 855 28.55 -10.09 -33.36
CA ARG A 855 28.32 -10.72 -34.66
C ARG A 855 28.54 -12.24 -34.58
N LYS A 856 27.63 -13.01 -35.18
CA LYS A 856 27.70 -14.49 -35.31
C LYS A 856 27.53 -14.87 -36.78
N ASP A 857 28.26 -15.87 -37.25
CA ASP A 857 28.03 -16.42 -38.59
C ASP A 857 26.70 -17.17 -38.62
N TYR A 858 25.82 -16.82 -39.57
CA TYR A 858 24.47 -17.37 -39.67
C TYR A 858 24.46 -18.90 -39.80
N ASN A 859 25.33 -19.45 -40.66
CA ASN A 859 25.36 -20.88 -40.95
C ASN A 859 25.88 -21.69 -39.75
N SER A 860 26.85 -21.15 -39.00
CA SER A 860 27.39 -21.75 -37.77
C SER A 860 26.33 -22.01 -36.69
N LEU A 861 25.21 -21.25 -36.68
CA LEU A 861 24.10 -21.42 -35.74
C LEU A 861 23.29 -22.72 -35.96
N PHE A 862 23.50 -23.38 -37.09
CA PHE A 862 22.80 -24.60 -37.53
C PHE A 862 23.74 -25.76 -37.87
N ASN A 863 25.02 -25.48 -38.12
CA ASN A 863 26.04 -26.49 -38.42
C ASN A 863 26.42 -27.33 -37.19
N LYS A 864 25.69 -28.42 -36.96
CA LYS A 864 26.16 -29.52 -36.10
C LYS A 864 27.16 -30.40 -36.84
N ASN A 865 28.42 -29.96 -36.89
CA ASN A 865 29.57 -30.85 -36.99
C ASN A 865 30.71 -30.29 -36.14
N VAL A 866 30.98 -31.00 -35.03
CA VAL A 866 32.30 -31.47 -34.61
C VAL A 866 33.48 -30.57 -34.98
N ASP A 867 34.00 -29.81 -34.01
CA ASP A 867 35.34 -30.14 -33.50
C ASP A 867 35.62 -29.66 -32.06
N SER A 868 36.50 -30.40 -31.40
CA SER A 868 37.28 -30.12 -30.16
C SER A 868 36.81 -29.09 -29.10
N SER A 869 36.47 -29.62 -27.91
CA SER A 869 36.93 -29.21 -26.55
C SER A 869 36.77 -27.72 -26.15
N GLU A 870 35.86 -27.30 -25.27
CA GLU A 870 35.32 -27.90 -24.03
C GLU A 870 34.01 -27.19 -23.60
N SER A 871 33.20 -27.60 -22.62
CA SER A 871 33.18 -28.80 -21.75
C SER A 871 31.72 -29.19 -21.47
N ILE A 872 31.41 -30.48 -21.25
CA ILE A 872 30.05 -30.95 -20.85
C ILE A 872 30.08 -31.79 -19.54
N PHE A 873 31.26 -32.00 -18.96
CA PHE A 873 31.42 -32.81 -17.73
C PHE A 873 31.66 -31.94 -16.50
N ASN A 874 30.57 -31.56 -15.84
CA ASN A 874 30.52 -31.29 -14.40
C ASN A 874 29.07 -31.11 -13.96
N GLN A 875 28.49 -32.08 -13.23
CA GLN A 875 27.56 -31.91 -12.09
C GLN A 875 27.21 -33.28 -11.48
N PRO A 876 27.05 -33.40 -10.14
CA PRO A 876 26.97 -34.69 -9.44
C PRO A 876 25.58 -35.39 -9.42
N SER A 877 24.61 -34.93 -10.22
CA SER A 877 23.21 -35.43 -10.21
C SER A 877 22.98 -36.74 -10.99
N THR A 878 23.90 -37.11 -11.87
CA THR A 878 23.67 -38.08 -12.96
C THR A 878 23.44 -39.54 -12.53
N PHE A 879 24.00 -40.00 -11.41
CA PHE A 879 23.76 -41.37 -10.92
C PHE A 879 22.39 -41.54 -10.25
N ALA A 880 21.89 -40.52 -9.54
CA ALA A 880 20.55 -40.54 -8.97
C ALA A 880 19.48 -40.51 -10.07
N GLU A 881 19.69 -39.70 -11.12
CA GLU A 881 18.85 -39.67 -12.32
C GLU A 881 18.86 -41.02 -13.06
N ALA A 882 20.03 -41.63 -13.26
CA ALA A 882 20.15 -42.96 -13.89
C ALA A 882 19.40 -44.05 -13.11
N ASN A 883 19.55 -44.09 -11.79
CA ASN A 883 18.83 -45.03 -10.93
C ASN A 883 17.31 -44.79 -10.95
N LYS A 884 16.86 -43.54 -10.95
CA LYS A 884 15.43 -43.19 -11.06
C LYS A 884 14.84 -43.72 -12.36
N LEU A 885 15.47 -43.43 -13.50
CA LEU A 885 15.03 -43.92 -14.81
C LEU A 885 15.03 -45.46 -14.90
N PHE A 886 15.98 -46.13 -14.25
CA PHE A 886 16.03 -47.59 -14.18
C PHE A 886 14.85 -48.17 -13.37
N LEU A 887 14.51 -47.56 -12.22
CA LEU A 887 13.36 -47.95 -11.40
C LEU A 887 12.02 -47.67 -12.08
N GLU A 888 11.93 -46.60 -12.88
CA GLU A 888 10.78 -46.25 -13.72
C GLU A 888 10.63 -47.17 -14.96
N GLY A 889 11.51 -48.16 -15.15
CA GLY A 889 11.46 -49.08 -16.29
C GLY A 889 11.98 -48.51 -17.60
N ARG A 890 12.57 -47.31 -17.60
CA ARG A 890 13.18 -46.65 -18.76
C ARG A 890 14.63 -47.12 -18.92
N TYR A 891 14.78 -48.40 -19.24
CA TYR A 891 16.09 -49.09 -19.27
C TYR A 891 17.03 -48.56 -20.34
N THR A 892 16.52 -48.12 -21.50
CA THR A 892 17.36 -47.49 -22.53
C THR A 892 17.86 -46.10 -22.11
N ASP A 893 17.01 -45.28 -21.49
CA ASP A 893 17.40 -43.93 -21.04
C ASP A 893 18.38 -43.99 -19.87
N SER A 894 18.13 -44.86 -18.89
CA SER A 894 19.07 -45.12 -17.79
C SER A 894 20.39 -45.69 -18.30
N LEU A 895 20.38 -46.56 -19.32
CA LEU A 895 21.60 -47.07 -19.94
C LEU A 895 22.48 -45.96 -20.52
N VAL A 896 21.90 -44.99 -21.23
CA VAL A 896 22.66 -43.82 -21.75
C VAL A 896 23.36 -43.08 -20.61
N ARG A 897 22.69 -42.89 -19.47
CA ARG A 897 23.25 -42.21 -18.29
C ARG A 897 24.33 -43.04 -17.59
N TYR A 898 24.14 -44.34 -17.41
CA TYR A 898 25.20 -45.21 -16.85
C TYR A 898 26.41 -45.31 -17.78
N VAL A 899 26.22 -45.37 -19.10
CA VAL A 899 27.32 -45.33 -20.08
C VAL A 899 28.11 -44.01 -19.98
N SER A 900 27.43 -42.88 -19.77
CA SER A 900 28.11 -41.60 -19.51
C SER A 900 28.93 -41.64 -18.22
N LEU A 901 28.43 -42.27 -17.16
CA LEU A 901 29.14 -42.44 -15.89
C LEU A 901 30.34 -43.40 -16.00
N VAL A 902 30.25 -44.44 -16.84
CA VAL A 902 31.39 -45.33 -17.15
C VAL A 902 32.46 -44.59 -17.97
N LYS A 903 32.08 -43.67 -18.87
CA LYS A 903 33.02 -42.81 -19.59
C LYS A 903 33.76 -41.85 -18.65
N ASP A 904 33.05 -41.28 -17.67
CA ASP A 904 33.62 -40.40 -16.64
C ASP A 904 34.54 -41.14 -15.67
N LYS A 905 34.14 -42.35 -15.20
CA LYS A 905 34.91 -43.16 -14.23
C LYS A 905 35.08 -44.61 -14.71
N PRO A 906 35.95 -44.87 -15.71
CA PRO A 906 36.09 -46.19 -16.33
C PRO A 906 36.71 -47.26 -15.42
N SER A 907 37.31 -46.88 -14.29
CA SER A 907 37.80 -47.81 -13.26
C SER A 907 36.74 -48.20 -12.22
N PHE A 908 35.60 -47.50 -12.15
CA PHE A 908 34.59 -47.75 -11.11
C PHE A 908 33.60 -48.84 -11.53
N LEU A 909 33.91 -50.08 -11.14
CA LEU A 909 33.18 -51.29 -11.52
C LEU A 909 31.65 -51.23 -11.33
N PRO A 910 31.08 -50.62 -10.26
CA PRO A 910 29.63 -50.55 -10.09
C PRO A 910 28.88 -49.81 -11.21
N TYR A 911 29.50 -48.83 -11.88
CA TYR A 911 28.88 -48.16 -13.02
C TYR A 911 28.85 -49.07 -14.27
N LYS A 912 29.89 -49.90 -14.46
CA LYS A 912 29.91 -50.92 -15.52
C LYS A 912 28.83 -51.96 -15.28
N GLU A 913 28.71 -52.47 -14.05
CA GLU A 913 27.65 -53.39 -13.68
C GLU A 913 26.24 -52.79 -13.87
N ALA A 914 26.03 -51.53 -13.48
CA ALA A 914 24.76 -50.85 -13.65
C ALA A 914 24.40 -50.67 -15.14
N ALA A 915 25.36 -50.26 -15.98
CA ALA A 915 25.18 -50.19 -17.43
C ALA A 915 24.83 -51.57 -18.03
N VAL A 916 25.55 -52.63 -17.65
CA VAL A 916 25.27 -54.00 -18.13
C VAL A 916 23.87 -54.46 -17.69
N ARG A 917 23.46 -54.21 -16.44
CA ARG A 917 22.10 -54.53 -15.96
C ARG A 917 21.03 -53.74 -16.71
N ALA A 918 21.24 -52.45 -16.99
CA ALA A 918 20.33 -51.62 -17.78
C ALA A 918 20.19 -52.13 -19.21
N TYR A 919 21.29 -52.51 -19.87
CA TYR A 919 21.26 -53.12 -21.20
C TYR A 919 20.53 -54.48 -21.23
N LEU A 920 20.82 -55.37 -20.27
CA LEU A 920 20.13 -56.66 -20.18
C LEU A 920 18.62 -56.48 -19.94
N LYS A 921 18.22 -55.52 -19.11
CA LYS A 921 16.80 -55.18 -18.87
C LYS A 921 16.13 -54.50 -20.06
N ALA A 922 16.84 -53.63 -20.79
CA ALA A 922 16.35 -53.05 -22.03
C ALA A 922 16.07 -54.14 -23.07
N LYS A 923 16.99 -55.12 -23.21
CA LYS A 923 16.83 -56.26 -24.11
C LYS A 923 15.70 -57.22 -23.69
N ASP A 924 15.58 -57.54 -22.39
CA ASP A 924 14.48 -58.34 -21.81
C ASP A 924 13.09 -57.69 -22.00
N LYS A 925 13.04 -56.37 -22.18
CA LYS A 925 11.82 -55.59 -22.40
C LYS A 925 11.70 -55.02 -23.82
N GLU A 926 12.46 -55.59 -24.76
CA GLU A 926 12.44 -55.24 -26.19
C GLU A 926 12.58 -53.74 -26.49
N GLN A 927 13.24 -52.98 -25.59
CA GLN A 927 13.46 -51.56 -25.77
C GLN A 927 14.58 -51.31 -26.81
N PRO A 928 14.44 -50.26 -27.65
CA PRO A 928 15.38 -50.01 -28.74
C PRO A 928 16.73 -49.47 -28.23
N VAL A 929 17.73 -50.34 -28.12
CA VAL A 929 19.10 -49.94 -27.75
C VAL A 929 19.93 -49.58 -28.98
N GLN A 930 20.50 -48.38 -29.00
CA GLN A 930 21.40 -47.93 -30.06
C GLN A 930 22.67 -48.78 -30.11
N ARG A 931 23.11 -49.13 -31.33
CA ARG A 931 24.25 -50.02 -31.58
C ARG A 931 25.55 -49.56 -30.91
N GLU A 932 25.80 -48.25 -30.89
CA GLU A 932 26.96 -47.62 -30.24
C GLU A 932 27.03 -47.89 -28.73
N LEU A 933 25.88 -47.96 -28.04
CA LEU A 933 25.83 -48.30 -26.61
C LEU A 933 26.16 -49.79 -26.41
N VAL A 934 25.66 -50.66 -27.30
CA VAL A 934 25.95 -52.10 -27.26
C VAL A 934 27.44 -52.36 -27.48
N ASP A 935 28.03 -51.69 -28.47
CA ASP A 935 29.46 -51.85 -28.79
C ASP A 935 30.37 -51.20 -27.73
N PHE A 936 29.93 -50.09 -27.09
CA PHE A 936 30.62 -49.53 -25.92
C PHE A 936 30.61 -50.47 -24.71
N ILE A 937 29.49 -51.15 -24.42
CA ILE A 937 29.37 -52.12 -23.32
C ILE A 937 30.24 -53.36 -23.58
N LYS A 938 30.28 -53.88 -24.81
CA LYS A 938 31.19 -54.96 -25.21
C LYS A 938 32.67 -54.57 -25.07
N GLY A 939 32.99 -53.28 -25.09
CA GLY A 939 34.37 -52.78 -24.95
C GLY A 939 34.89 -52.75 -23.51
N PHE A 940 34.05 -52.99 -22.50
CA PHE A 940 34.47 -53.04 -21.09
C PHE A 940 33.93 -54.22 -20.27
N LEU A 941 33.14 -55.10 -20.90
CA LEU A 941 32.87 -56.47 -20.48
C LEU A 941 34.08 -57.36 -20.77
#